data_AF-A0A2G5B5X2-F1
#
_entry.id   AF-A0A2G5B5X2-F1
#
_cell.length_a   1.000
_cell.length_b   1.000
_cell.length_c   1.000
_cell.angle_alpha   90.00
_cell.angle_beta   90.00
_cell.angle_gamma   90.00
#
_symmetry.space_group_name_H-M   'P 1'
#
loop_
_entity.id
_entity.type
_entity.pdbx_description
1 polymer ?
#
loop_
_entity_poly.entity_id
_entity_poly.type
_entity_poly.pdbx_seq_one_letter_code
_entity_poly.pdbx_strand_id
1 'polypeptide(L)'
;MLQCRGLRFSQNYLALYGGAPVRLLNAQTAWRFSRLYASATKDTTSDQQQKLIYEIRTYQKENMTIPWYILAAQYRMTINSIKQILAQDDARIRAQKELSMRVTQRAEQLYDKDRGRCDWETVANEFGKPLKQCLALYDTSFSTIVARSRPKITDWPVEDIEMIRSFIVKHLDSITSDNLRLASVYMNVRHDDCISINSLFNRPKVTAELHEAIKQCRDNAKDNGIKWTESETTRIREILKEHYKPGSIRLAIKVATAEFADKPKIKVMTKVSSTRNELYLKPSKHNEAKMRRLVETHGEDWVRIGVEMRITANQAQNLWRKCAQLHITTPAWTEDEVEILRKCIKNGIGSSKASRLVGTKLIANCANMMQRLRKSEQTGRLNLHRSQWSSADKTRLMVLVSASDSRTIDWAHISKELGREINACRLMYPILNRENNNRLLRYTDATNAEARRQYEQRSEIDWAQASQAVGLSERECLEICQFDVGKTRWIYDPDTFSWDTANKMTGFIKANYPSPTPVNYRAVSNYMWVDINDCIHMAMLLRGEIEWTDKISARIAELRSQGMKFKDISRQLSPNLHENKVSAFYRNKINQKLYSPISDENKQLIRRLLDKHAETMPFKKLAPFIVGRLTSGSKNTYMSRIASYAASHPVYKARLEKAGKTNVVNQLSADTTSVQRLAEELDLPSVLLRYFHRKAKKHIYQNKWTHNETEQLISYVQSNTPPYNWNLFSTQLGSKSGLQSYNKCTYLKEQGKL
;
A
#
# COMPACT_ATOMS: atom_id res chain seq x y z
N MET A 1 -32.04 -12.21 10.07
CA MET A 1 -32.96 -13.33 9.86
C MET A 1 -32.89 -13.74 8.40
N LEU A 2 -32.46 -14.98 8.12
CA LEU A 2 -32.56 -15.59 6.80
C LEU A 2 -33.85 -16.42 6.80
N GLN A 3 -34.80 -16.08 5.92
CA GLN A 3 -36.07 -16.78 5.79
C GLN A 3 -36.06 -17.49 4.44
N CYS A 4 -35.99 -18.81 4.44
CA CYS A 4 -36.05 -19.64 3.23
C CYS A 4 -37.28 -20.54 3.32
N ARG A 5 -38.22 -20.37 2.38
CA ARG A 5 -39.43 -21.21 2.21
C ARG A 5 -40.19 -21.54 3.51
N GLY A 6 -40.49 -20.52 4.31
CA GLY A 6 -41.40 -20.65 5.46
C GLY A 6 -40.80 -21.25 6.75
N LEU A 7 -39.54 -21.69 6.75
CA LEU A 7 -38.87 -22.19 7.96
C LEU A 7 -38.21 -21.04 8.74
N ARG A 8 -38.46 -20.97 10.05
CA ARG A 8 -37.83 -20.02 10.98
C ARG A 8 -36.62 -20.69 11.65
N PHE A 9 -35.41 -20.17 11.40
CA PHE A 9 -34.18 -20.66 12.03
C PHE A 9 -33.79 -19.79 13.24
N SER A 10 -33.31 -20.43 14.31
CA SER A 10 -32.91 -19.75 15.57
C SER A 10 -31.57 -19.02 15.42
N GLN A 11 -31.27 -18.09 16.34
CA GLN A 11 -29.97 -17.38 16.38
C GLN A 11 -28.77 -18.33 16.50
N ASN A 12 -28.93 -19.50 17.13
CA ASN A 12 -27.88 -20.51 17.27
C ASN A 12 -27.50 -21.15 15.93
N TYR A 13 -28.45 -21.29 15.00
CA TYR A 13 -28.17 -21.75 13.63
C TYR A 13 -27.30 -20.74 12.85
N LEU A 14 -27.53 -19.44 13.06
CA LEU A 14 -26.74 -18.36 12.45
C LEU A 14 -25.32 -18.26 13.04
N ALA A 15 -25.16 -18.57 14.32
CA ALA A 15 -23.84 -18.64 14.97
C ALA A 15 -22.98 -19.79 14.40
N LEU A 16 -23.58 -20.95 14.13
CA LEU A 16 -22.94 -22.06 13.41
C LEU A 16 -22.58 -21.70 11.96
N TYR A 17 -23.45 -20.93 11.29
CA TYR A 17 -23.21 -20.42 9.93
C TYR A 17 -22.03 -19.42 9.85
N GLY A 18 -21.75 -18.70 10.94
CA GLY A 18 -20.67 -17.72 11.04
C GLY A 18 -19.31 -18.29 11.43
N GLY A 19 -19.27 -19.52 11.97
CA GLY A 19 -18.03 -20.17 12.45
C GLY A 19 -17.33 -21.08 11.44
N ALA A 20 -17.96 -21.41 10.30
CA ALA A 20 -17.34 -22.21 9.26
C ALA A 20 -16.47 -21.34 8.32
N PRO A 21 -15.26 -21.78 7.93
CA PRO A 21 -14.46 -21.05 6.95
C PRO A 21 -15.23 -20.94 5.63
N VAL A 22 -15.44 -19.70 5.18
CA VAL A 22 -16.22 -19.31 3.98
C VAL A 22 -15.76 -20.01 2.68
N ARG A 23 -14.60 -20.67 2.67
CA ARG A 23 -14.02 -21.35 1.50
C ARG A 23 -14.61 -22.74 1.18
N LEU A 24 -15.50 -23.31 2.00
CA LEU A 24 -15.99 -24.70 1.82
C LEU A 24 -17.47 -24.85 1.41
N LEU A 25 -18.22 -23.77 1.16
CA LEU A 25 -19.67 -23.86 1.02
C LEU A 25 -20.18 -23.40 -0.35
N ASN A 26 -20.58 -24.35 -1.18
CA ASN A 26 -21.54 -24.08 -2.25
C ASN A 26 -22.98 -24.14 -1.70
N ALA A 27 -23.95 -23.59 -2.45
CA ALA A 27 -25.35 -23.51 -2.03
C ALA A 27 -26.01 -24.89 -1.76
N GLN A 28 -25.45 -25.96 -2.32
CA GLN A 28 -25.94 -27.33 -2.18
C GLN A 28 -25.56 -27.91 -0.80
N THR A 29 -24.35 -27.61 -0.31
CA THR A 29 -23.87 -27.99 1.03
C THR A 29 -24.66 -27.28 2.13
N ALA A 30 -24.92 -25.98 1.94
CA ALA A 30 -25.78 -25.18 2.80
C ALA A 30 -27.20 -25.76 2.91
N TRP A 31 -27.78 -26.18 1.78
CA TRP A 31 -29.11 -26.79 1.73
C TRP A 31 -29.17 -28.14 2.44
N ARG A 32 -28.16 -29.01 2.23
CA ARG A 32 -28.08 -30.33 2.92
C ARG A 32 -27.94 -30.18 4.44
N PHE A 33 -27.12 -29.24 4.90
CA PHE A 33 -26.94 -28.95 6.33
C PHE A 33 -28.23 -28.41 6.98
N SER A 34 -28.95 -27.55 6.27
CA SER A 34 -30.26 -27.03 6.71
C SER A 34 -31.30 -28.15 6.86
N ARG A 35 -31.23 -29.15 5.98
CA ARG A 35 -32.15 -30.30 5.99
C ARG A 35 -31.86 -31.25 7.15
N LEU A 36 -30.58 -31.51 7.46
CA LEU A 36 -30.12 -32.26 8.63
C LEU A 36 -30.52 -31.61 9.96
N TYR A 37 -30.40 -30.27 10.05
CA TYR A 37 -30.83 -29.51 11.22
C TYR A 37 -32.36 -29.57 11.42
N ALA A 38 -33.11 -29.50 10.32
CA ALA A 38 -34.57 -29.61 10.35
C ALA A 38 -35.07 -31.03 10.68
N SER A 39 -34.32 -32.08 10.32
CA SER A 39 -34.68 -33.46 10.68
C SER A 39 -34.35 -33.80 12.13
N ALA A 40 -33.29 -33.21 12.72
CA ALA A 40 -32.91 -33.44 14.11
C ALA A 40 -33.77 -32.68 15.14
N THR A 41 -34.56 -31.69 14.71
CA THR A 41 -35.41 -30.86 15.58
C THR A 41 -36.87 -31.32 15.63
N LYS A 42 -37.24 -32.38 14.92
CA LYS A 42 -38.51 -33.09 15.08
C LYS A 42 -38.24 -34.45 15.75
N ASP A 43 -38.75 -34.62 16.96
CA ASP A 43 -38.80 -35.82 17.81
C ASP A 43 -38.02 -37.04 17.29
N THR A 44 -36.78 -37.20 17.78
CA THR A 44 -35.93 -38.33 17.39
C THR A 44 -35.97 -39.46 18.43
N THR A 45 -36.55 -40.59 18.03
CA THR A 45 -36.41 -41.91 18.67
C THR A 45 -34.98 -42.45 18.51
N SER A 46 -34.60 -43.48 19.30
CA SER A 46 -33.28 -44.14 19.32
C SER A 46 -32.70 -44.47 17.92
N ASP A 47 -33.54 -44.98 17.01
CA ASP A 47 -33.11 -45.35 15.66
C ASP A 47 -32.77 -44.15 14.78
N GLN A 48 -33.45 -43.01 14.98
CA GLN A 48 -33.13 -41.77 14.27
C GLN A 48 -31.83 -41.15 14.78
N GLN A 49 -31.48 -41.34 16.06
CA GLN A 49 -30.18 -40.94 16.60
C GLN A 49 -29.04 -41.78 16.01
N GLN A 50 -29.20 -43.09 15.85
CA GLN A 50 -28.20 -43.94 15.20
C GLN A 50 -28.00 -43.58 13.72
N LYS A 51 -29.09 -43.28 13.00
CA LYS A 51 -29.02 -42.84 11.60
C LYS A 51 -28.33 -41.48 11.45
N LEU A 52 -28.60 -40.54 12.36
CA LEU A 52 -27.94 -39.24 12.41
C LEU A 52 -26.44 -39.36 12.73
N ILE A 53 -26.07 -40.25 13.66
CA ILE A 53 -24.66 -40.56 13.98
C ILE A 53 -23.95 -41.16 12.76
N TYR A 54 -24.62 -42.04 12.01
CA TYR A 54 -24.07 -42.59 10.76
C TYR A 54 -23.86 -41.52 9.68
N GLU A 55 -24.81 -40.59 9.52
CA GLU A 55 -24.71 -39.48 8.56
C GLU A 55 -23.62 -38.47 8.96
N ILE A 56 -23.47 -38.16 10.26
CA ILE A 56 -22.40 -37.32 10.80
C ILE A 56 -21.03 -37.98 10.61
N ARG A 57 -20.91 -39.29 10.84
CA ARG A 57 -19.67 -40.05 10.61
C ARG A 57 -19.29 -40.09 9.14
N THR A 58 -20.27 -40.23 8.25
CA THR A 58 -20.05 -40.18 6.79
C THR A 58 -19.53 -38.80 6.38
N TYR A 59 -20.08 -37.74 6.96
CA TYR A 59 -19.64 -36.36 6.72
C TYR A 59 -18.23 -36.05 7.27
N GLN A 60 -17.88 -36.57 8.45
CA GLN A 60 -16.53 -36.49 9.03
C GLN A 60 -15.48 -37.26 8.22
N LYS A 61 -15.88 -38.31 7.50
CA LYS A 61 -15.02 -39.08 6.59
C LYS A 61 -14.62 -38.27 5.36
N GLU A 62 -15.43 -37.29 4.96
CA GLU A 62 -15.22 -36.44 3.79
C GLU A 62 -14.62 -35.06 4.12
N ASN A 63 -14.77 -34.55 5.35
CA ASN A 63 -14.28 -33.23 5.74
C ASN A 63 -13.75 -33.22 7.19
N MET A 64 -12.47 -32.89 7.39
CA MET A 64 -11.85 -32.87 8.71
C MET A 64 -12.38 -31.75 9.62
N THR A 65 -12.49 -32.11 10.91
CA THR A 65 -12.52 -31.26 12.13
C THR A 65 -13.78 -30.43 12.42
N ILE A 66 -14.84 -31.11 12.90
CA ILE A 66 -15.78 -30.50 13.85
C ILE A 66 -15.42 -31.02 15.25
N PRO A 67 -15.06 -30.16 16.22
CA PRO A 67 -14.72 -30.60 17.57
C PRO A 67 -15.88 -31.29 18.30
N TRP A 68 -15.62 -32.48 18.87
CA TRP A 68 -16.63 -33.36 19.48
C TRP A 68 -17.42 -32.72 20.63
N TYR A 69 -16.84 -31.78 21.38
CA TYR A 69 -17.55 -31.07 22.46
C TYR A 69 -18.73 -30.23 21.95
N ILE A 70 -18.67 -29.75 20.69
CA ILE A 70 -19.76 -29.02 20.05
C ILE A 70 -20.91 -29.99 19.71
N LEU A 71 -20.61 -31.20 19.25
CA LEU A 71 -21.61 -32.24 18.97
C LEU A 71 -22.24 -32.81 20.25
N ALA A 72 -21.44 -33.02 21.31
CA ALA A 72 -21.91 -33.52 22.60
C ALA A 72 -22.89 -32.55 23.28
N ALA A 73 -22.59 -31.25 23.26
CA ALA A 73 -23.46 -30.21 23.81
C ALA A 73 -24.75 -30.03 23.01
N GLN A 74 -24.71 -30.25 21.70
CA GLN A 74 -25.82 -29.97 20.79
C GLN A 74 -26.80 -31.16 20.63
N TYR A 75 -26.36 -32.41 20.85
CA TYR A 75 -27.18 -33.61 20.67
C TYR A 75 -27.49 -34.39 21.97
N ARG A 76 -27.18 -33.81 23.15
CA ARG A 76 -27.40 -34.46 24.47
C ARG A 76 -26.87 -35.91 24.52
N MET A 77 -25.68 -36.13 23.94
CA MET A 77 -25.08 -37.47 23.90
C MET A 77 -24.76 -37.95 25.31
N THR A 78 -25.05 -39.22 25.60
CA THR A 78 -24.73 -39.80 26.92
C THR A 78 -23.23 -39.90 27.12
N ILE A 79 -22.77 -39.81 28.37
CA ILE A 79 -21.35 -39.92 28.75
C ILE A 79 -20.74 -41.23 28.23
N ASN A 80 -21.52 -42.32 28.18
CA ASN A 80 -21.06 -43.62 27.68
C ASN A 80 -20.81 -43.60 26.16
N SER A 81 -21.66 -42.93 25.38
CA SER A 81 -21.45 -42.75 23.93
C SER A 81 -20.22 -41.90 23.64
N ILE A 82 -19.95 -40.88 24.46
CA ILE A 82 -18.74 -40.05 24.35
C ILE A 82 -17.49 -40.88 24.63
N LYS A 83 -17.48 -41.67 25.71
CA LYS A 83 -16.36 -42.57 26.05
C LYS A 83 -16.07 -43.59 24.94
N GLN A 84 -17.10 -44.17 24.34
CA GLN A 84 -16.95 -45.14 23.25
C GLN A 84 -16.35 -44.51 21.99
N ILE A 85 -16.75 -43.28 21.64
CA ILE A 85 -16.20 -42.55 20.50
C ILE A 85 -14.75 -42.15 20.76
N LEU A 86 -14.43 -41.65 21.95
CA LEU A 86 -13.05 -41.33 22.33
C LEU A 86 -12.15 -42.57 22.27
N ALA A 87 -12.60 -43.71 22.77
CA ALA A 87 -11.84 -44.96 22.69
C ALA A 87 -11.63 -45.43 21.23
N GLN A 88 -12.60 -45.23 20.35
CA GLN A 88 -12.49 -45.54 18.92
C GLN A 88 -11.54 -44.56 18.20
N ASP A 89 -11.57 -43.28 18.56
CA ASP A 89 -10.64 -42.28 18.05
C ASP A 89 -9.21 -42.54 18.53
N ASP A 90 -9.01 -42.90 19.79
CA ASP A 90 -7.71 -43.29 20.33
C ASP A 90 -7.17 -44.55 19.66
N ALA A 91 -8.02 -45.54 19.37
CA ALA A 91 -7.64 -46.71 18.61
C ALA A 91 -7.25 -46.36 17.17
N ARG A 92 -8.01 -45.46 16.52
CA ARG A 92 -7.74 -44.97 15.17
C ARG A 92 -6.44 -44.16 15.10
N ILE A 93 -6.22 -43.25 16.03
CA ILE A 93 -4.99 -42.43 16.13
C ILE A 93 -3.78 -43.35 16.33
N ARG A 94 -3.89 -44.35 17.21
CA ARG A 94 -2.84 -45.37 17.41
C ARG A 94 -2.54 -46.14 16.13
N ALA A 95 -3.58 -46.65 15.45
CA ALA A 95 -3.41 -47.37 14.19
C ALA A 95 -2.80 -46.50 13.07
N GLN A 96 -3.18 -45.22 13.01
CA GLN A 96 -2.61 -44.27 12.05
C GLN A 96 -1.15 -43.96 12.34
N LYS A 97 -0.79 -43.79 13.63
CA LYS A 97 0.61 -43.58 14.05
C LYS A 97 1.47 -44.81 13.75
N GLU A 98 0.95 -46.00 14.01
CA GLU A 98 1.63 -47.27 13.67
C GLU A 98 1.84 -47.42 12.15
N LEU A 99 0.83 -47.07 11.35
CA LEU A 99 0.97 -47.05 9.90
C LEU A 99 2.02 -46.02 9.43
N SER A 100 2.01 -44.83 10.00
CA SER A 100 3.00 -43.77 9.72
C SER A 100 4.44 -44.23 10.03
N MET A 101 4.66 -44.90 11.16
CA MET A 101 5.96 -45.49 11.50
C MET A 101 6.40 -46.54 10.47
N ARG A 102 5.50 -47.47 10.09
CA ARG A 102 5.82 -48.51 9.09
C ARG A 102 6.13 -47.94 7.72
N VAL A 103 5.36 -46.95 7.26
CA VAL A 103 5.61 -46.23 5.99
C VAL A 103 6.98 -45.54 6.05
N THR A 104 7.29 -44.90 7.17
CA THR A 104 8.58 -44.21 7.38
C THR A 104 9.76 -45.18 7.35
N GLN A 105 9.70 -46.27 8.13
CA GLN A 105 10.75 -47.31 8.14
C GLN A 105 10.97 -47.91 6.77
N ARG A 106 9.89 -48.16 6.01
CA ARG A 106 10.02 -48.73 4.67
C ARG A 106 10.60 -47.73 3.67
N ALA A 107 10.24 -46.46 3.77
CA ALA A 107 10.85 -45.40 2.97
C ALA A 107 12.36 -45.29 3.21
N GLU A 108 12.84 -45.53 4.44
CA GLU A 108 14.28 -45.60 4.75
C GLU A 108 14.98 -46.78 4.09
N GLN A 109 14.35 -47.96 4.11
CA GLN A 109 14.90 -49.14 3.44
C GLN A 109 14.98 -48.97 1.92
N LEU A 110 14.06 -48.19 1.35
CA LEU A 110 13.97 -47.91 -0.09
C LEU A 110 14.60 -46.55 -0.46
N TYR A 111 15.40 -45.96 0.43
CA TYR A 111 16.12 -44.73 0.15
C TYR A 111 17.36 -45.01 -0.70
N ASP A 112 17.37 -44.48 -1.92
CA ASP A 112 18.51 -44.52 -2.80
C ASP A 112 19.46 -43.36 -2.43
N LYS A 113 20.64 -43.70 -1.89
CA LYS A 113 21.64 -42.72 -1.46
C LYS A 113 22.27 -41.98 -2.63
N ASP A 114 22.44 -42.63 -3.78
CA ASP A 114 23.09 -42.05 -4.96
C ASP A 114 22.15 -41.02 -5.63
N ARG A 115 20.87 -41.35 -5.70
CA ARG A 115 19.83 -40.42 -6.20
C ARG A 115 19.33 -39.44 -5.15
N GLY A 116 19.57 -39.75 -3.88
CA GLY A 116 19.17 -38.98 -2.71
C GLY A 116 17.66 -38.88 -2.52
N ARG A 117 16.89 -39.92 -2.87
CA ARG A 117 15.41 -39.96 -2.77
C ARG A 117 14.89 -41.38 -2.55
N CYS A 118 13.67 -41.51 -2.02
CA CYS A 118 13.01 -42.80 -1.83
C CYS A 118 12.25 -43.24 -3.08
N ASP A 119 12.15 -44.55 -3.29
CA ASP A 119 11.20 -45.14 -4.25
C ASP A 119 9.78 -45.18 -3.66
N TRP A 120 9.10 -44.05 -3.74
CA TRP A 120 7.76 -43.88 -3.17
C TRP A 120 6.66 -44.67 -3.89
N GLU A 121 6.86 -45.05 -5.15
CA GLU A 121 5.89 -45.88 -5.88
C GLU A 121 5.90 -47.31 -5.32
N THR A 122 7.07 -47.86 -5.04
CA THR A 122 7.21 -49.16 -4.35
C THR A 122 6.59 -49.11 -2.94
N VAL A 123 6.86 -48.05 -2.17
CA VAL A 123 6.20 -47.85 -0.86
C VAL A 123 4.68 -47.80 -0.99
N ALA A 124 4.14 -47.05 -1.95
CA ALA A 124 2.70 -46.93 -2.16
C ALA A 124 2.03 -48.28 -2.49
N ASN A 125 2.68 -49.07 -3.35
CA ASN A 125 2.21 -50.39 -3.77
C ASN A 125 2.21 -51.39 -2.60
N GLU A 126 3.27 -51.43 -1.79
CA GLU A 126 3.36 -52.35 -0.65
C GLU A 126 2.30 -52.10 0.43
N PHE A 127 1.98 -50.83 0.70
CA PHE A 127 0.95 -50.46 1.66
C PHE A 127 -0.47 -50.41 1.05
N GLY A 128 -0.61 -50.69 -0.26
CA GLY A 128 -1.89 -50.65 -0.97
C GLY A 128 -2.60 -49.30 -0.85
N LYS A 129 -1.84 -48.20 -0.86
CA LYS A 129 -2.35 -46.84 -0.62
C LYS A 129 -1.95 -45.89 -1.75
N PRO A 130 -2.75 -44.86 -2.06
CA PRO A 130 -2.35 -43.83 -3.01
C PRO A 130 -1.04 -43.17 -2.60
N LEU A 131 -0.17 -42.91 -3.57
CA LEU A 131 1.13 -42.27 -3.38
C LEU A 131 1.09 -41.04 -2.46
N LYS A 132 0.16 -40.11 -2.71
CA LYS A 132 -0.04 -38.91 -1.87
C LYS A 132 -0.31 -39.25 -0.40
N GLN A 133 -1.06 -40.33 -0.16
CA GLN A 133 -1.42 -40.74 1.19
C GLN A 133 -0.20 -41.33 1.92
N CYS A 134 0.66 -42.09 1.24
CA CYS A 134 1.93 -42.55 1.81
C CYS A 134 2.87 -41.37 2.11
N LEU A 135 2.97 -40.40 1.20
CA LEU A 135 3.76 -39.18 1.41
C LEU A 135 3.24 -38.36 2.60
N ALA A 136 1.92 -38.30 2.81
CA ALA A 136 1.31 -37.61 3.95
C ALA A 136 1.46 -38.39 5.27
N LEU A 137 1.61 -39.71 5.20
CA LEU A 137 1.87 -40.59 6.35
C LEU A 137 3.35 -40.64 6.73
N TYR A 138 4.25 -40.22 5.84
CA TYR A 138 5.67 -40.12 6.15
C TYR A 138 5.92 -39.06 7.21
N ASP A 139 6.56 -39.46 8.29
CA ASP A 139 6.87 -38.58 9.40
C ASP A 139 8.38 -38.37 9.49
N THR A 140 8.82 -37.18 9.11
CA THR A 140 10.24 -36.77 9.15
C THR A 140 10.84 -36.85 10.55
N SER A 141 10.04 -36.81 11.62
CA SER A 141 10.54 -36.95 12.99
C SER A 141 10.94 -38.38 13.36
N PHE A 142 10.44 -39.38 12.62
CA PHE A 142 10.81 -40.79 12.77
C PHE A 142 11.82 -41.26 11.72
N SER A 143 12.28 -40.37 10.84
CA SER A 143 13.25 -40.71 9.80
C SER A 143 14.66 -40.18 10.08
N THR A 144 15.64 -41.01 9.76
CA THR A 144 17.07 -40.74 9.68
C THR A 144 17.48 -40.12 8.33
N ILE A 145 16.60 -40.11 7.33
CA ILE A 145 16.86 -39.49 6.03
C ILE A 145 16.85 -37.97 6.18
N VAL A 146 18.01 -37.35 5.92
CA VAL A 146 18.14 -35.89 5.94
C VAL A 146 17.68 -35.32 4.60
N ALA A 147 16.75 -34.37 4.66
CA ALA A 147 16.31 -33.63 3.48
C ALA A 147 17.46 -32.82 2.87
N ARG A 148 17.67 -32.97 1.57
CA ARG A 148 18.73 -32.27 0.84
C ARG A 148 18.40 -30.78 0.71
N SER A 149 19.42 -29.94 0.71
CA SER A 149 19.25 -28.50 0.44
C SER A 149 19.74 -28.15 -0.96
N ARG A 150 18.91 -27.44 -1.71
CA ARG A 150 19.17 -26.96 -3.07
C ARG A 150 18.63 -25.55 -3.28
N PRO A 151 19.26 -24.56 -2.62
CA PRO A 151 18.74 -23.19 -2.59
C PRO A 151 18.88 -22.45 -3.93
N LYS A 152 19.81 -22.87 -4.81
CA LYS A 152 20.00 -22.25 -6.13
C LYS A 152 19.54 -23.19 -7.24
N ILE A 153 19.04 -22.65 -8.34
CA ILE A 153 18.63 -23.43 -9.51
C ILE A 153 19.78 -24.26 -10.12
N THR A 154 21.02 -23.78 -9.98
CA THR A 154 22.23 -24.50 -10.42
C THR A 154 22.48 -25.78 -9.62
N ASP A 155 21.87 -25.90 -8.44
CA ASP A 155 22.02 -27.05 -7.55
C ASP A 155 21.02 -28.17 -7.90
N TRP A 156 20.14 -27.92 -8.89
CA TRP A 156 19.13 -28.86 -9.36
C TRP A 156 19.56 -29.51 -10.69
N PRO A 157 19.85 -30.82 -10.70
CA PRO A 157 19.96 -31.59 -11.93
C PRO A 157 18.67 -31.49 -12.75
N VAL A 158 18.80 -31.56 -14.07
CA VAL A 158 17.68 -31.45 -15.01
C VAL A 158 16.64 -32.55 -14.75
N GLU A 159 17.11 -33.74 -14.40
CA GLU A 159 16.30 -34.91 -14.11
C GLU A 159 15.40 -34.68 -12.89
N ASP A 160 15.92 -34.03 -11.84
CA ASP A 160 15.14 -33.73 -10.64
C ASP A 160 14.11 -32.62 -10.89
N ILE A 161 14.44 -31.67 -11.77
CA ILE A 161 13.50 -30.63 -12.23
C ILE A 161 12.33 -31.26 -13.00
N GLU A 162 12.62 -32.15 -13.94
CA GLU A 162 11.61 -32.84 -14.74
C GLU A 162 10.75 -33.77 -13.88
N MET A 163 11.37 -34.42 -12.90
CA MET A 163 10.66 -35.29 -11.97
C MET A 163 9.70 -34.52 -11.07
N ILE A 164 10.11 -33.39 -10.48
CA ILE A 164 9.17 -32.52 -9.74
C ILE A 164 8.05 -32.05 -10.64
N ARG A 165 8.37 -31.56 -11.84
CA ARG A 165 7.35 -31.06 -12.76
C ARG A 165 6.33 -32.15 -13.08
N SER A 166 6.80 -33.36 -13.37
CA SER A 166 5.95 -34.52 -13.66
C SER A 166 5.10 -34.90 -12.46
N PHE A 167 5.66 -34.91 -11.25
CA PHE A 167 4.91 -35.18 -10.01
C PHE A 167 3.82 -34.14 -9.77
N ILE A 168 4.14 -32.85 -9.89
CA ILE A 168 3.18 -31.75 -9.72
C ILE A 168 2.04 -31.89 -10.73
N VAL A 169 2.34 -32.08 -12.01
CA VAL A 169 1.33 -32.17 -13.08
C VAL A 169 0.47 -33.43 -12.93
N LYS A 170 1.08 -34.57 -12.60
CA LYS A 170 0.39 -35.87 -12.54
C LYS A 170 -0.45 -36.02 -11.27
N HIS A 171 0.03 -35.47 -10.16
CA HIS A 171 -0.59 -35.72 -8.87
C HIS A 171 -1.24 -34.47 -8.27
N LEU A 172 -0.75 -33.25 -8.41
CA LEU A 172 -1.27 -32.11 -7.65
C LEU A 172 -2.32 -31.29 -8.43
N ASP A 173 -3.56 -31.27 -7.93
CA ASP A 173 -4.68 -30.54 -8.55
C ASP A 173 -4.54 -29.01 -8.44
N SER A 174 -3.74 -28.55 -7.48
CA SER A 174 -3.39 -27.14 -7.30
C SER A 174 -2.06 -27.01 -6.56
N ILE A 175 -1.34 -25.92 -6.82
CA ILE A 175 -0.04 -25.68 -6.19
C ILE A 175 -0.22 -24.88 -4.90
N THR A 176 -0.60 -25.58 -3.82
CA THR A 176 -0.67 -25.05 -2.45
C THR A 176 0.61 -25.37 -1.67
N SER A 177 0.85 -24.68 -0.55
CA SER A 177 2.00 -24.99 0.32
C SER A 177 1.96 -26.44 0.82
N ASP A 178 0.78 -26.96 1.18
CA ASP A 178 0.65 -28.34 1.66
C ASP A 178 0.94 -29.36 0.56
N ASN A 179 0.54 -29.08 -0.68
CA ASN A 179 0.84 -29.93 -1.83
C ASN A 179 2.32 -29.87 -2.22
N LEU A 180 2.97 -28.71 -2.07
CA LEU A 180 4.42 -28.58 -2.25
C LEU A 180 5.22 -29.30 -1.16
N ARG A 181 4.67 -29.43 0.04
CA ARG A 181 5.27 -30.25 1.11
C ARG A 181 5.28 -31.73 0.75
N LEU A 182 4.25 -32.23 0.05
CA LEU A 182 4.26 -33.60 -0.48
C LEU A 182 5.34 -33.78 -1.55
N ALA A 183 5.50 -32.79 -2.43
CA ALA A 183 6.57 -32.80 -3.44
C ALA A 183 7.97 -32.75 -2.80
N SER A 184 8.13 -32.01 -1.70
CA SER A 184 9.41 -31.94 -0.98
C SER A 184 9.77 -33.27 -0.32
N VAL A 185 8.79 -33.97 0.25
CA VAL A 185 8.96 -35.35 0.77
C VAL A 185 9.27 -36.31 -0.38
N TYR A 186 8.54 -36.22 -1.49
CA TYR A 186 8.74 -37.08 -2.66
C TYR A 186 10.18 -36.99 -3.20
N MET A 187 10.74 -35.78 -3.23
CA MET A 187 12.10 -35.52 -3.74
C MET A 187 13.20 -35.59 -2.69
N ASN A 188 12.84 -35.76 -1.42
CA ASN A 188 13.72 -35.63 -0.27
C ASN A 188 14.56 -34.32 -0.30
N VAL A 189 13.86 -33.19 -0.39
CA VAL A 189 14.45 -31.84 -0.40
C VAL A 189 13.73 -30.95 0.62
N ARG A 190 14.38 -29.87 1.05
CA ARG A 190 13.74 -28.90 1.94
C ARG A 190 12.53 -28.25 1.25
N HIS A 191 11.48 -28.01 2.02
CA HIS A 191 10.24 -27.38 1.54
C HIS A 191 10.48 -26.03 0.86
N ASP A 192 11.35 -25.20 1.44
CA ASP A 192 11.70 -23.88 0.90
C ASP A 192 12.37 -23.94 -0.49
N ASP A 193 13.13 -25.00 -0.74
CA ASP A 193 13.79 -25.24 -2.03
C ASP A 193 12.74 -25.64 -3.09
N CYS A 194 11.72 -26.41 -2.70
CA CYS A 194 10.56 -26.73 -3.54
C CYS A 194 9.71 -25.49 -3.86
N ILE A 195 9.50 -24.58 -2.90
CA ILE A 195 8.81 -23.30 -3.15
C ILE A 195 9.60 -22.49 -4.19
N SER A 196 10.91 -22.40 -4.01
CA SER A 196 11.81 -21.65 -4.88
C SER A 196 11.81 -22.18 -6.30
N ILE A 197 11.97 -23.49 -6.51
CA ILE A 197 11.98 -24.09 -7.86
C ILE A 197 10.59 -24.04 -8.52
N ASN A 198 9.51 -24.22 -7.76
CA ASN A 198 8.16 -24.10 -8.30
C ASN A 198 7.83 -22.67 -8.73
N SER A 199 8.33 -21.66 -8.00
CA SER A 199 8.21 -20.27 -8.44
C SER A 199 8.87 -20.05 -9.80
N LEU A 200 9.91 -20.81 -10.13
CA LEU A 200 10.62 -20.76 -11.40
C LEU A 200 9.90 -21.55 -12.51
N PHE A 201 9.18 -22.63 -12.20
CA PHE A 201 8.28 -23.31 -13.16
C PHE A 201 7.09 -22.44 -13.57
N ASN A 202 6.61 -21.60 -12.65
CA ASN A 202 5.53 -20.66 -12.90
C ASN A 202 6.02 -19.33 -13.49
N ARG A 203 7.33 -19.14 -13.66
CA ARG A 203 7.82 -18.07 -14.51
C ARG A 203 7.59 -18.51 -15.96
N PRO A 204 6.93 -17.70 -16.79
CA PRO A 204 6.85 -18.02 -18.20
C PRO A 204 8.28 -18.21 -18.71
N LYS A 205 8.56 -19.38 -19.30
CA LYS A 205 9.81 -19.59 -20.03
C LYS A 205 9.92 -18.43 -21.00
N VAL A 206 10.95 -17.62 -20.84
CA VAL A 206 11.28 -16.56 -21.79
C VAL A 206 11.83 -17.26 -23.01
N THR A 207 10.93 -17.77 -23.86
CA THR A 207 11.28 -18.30 -25.19
C THR A 207 11.91 -17.19 -25.99
N ALA A 208 12.69 -17.49 -27.03
CA ALA A 208 13.24 -16.47 -27.91
C ALA A 208 12.13 -15.56 -28.47
N GLU A 209 10.97 -16.15 -28.79
CA GLU A 209 9.77 -15.43 -29.22
C GLU A 209 9.15 -14.56 -28.12
N LEU A 210 9.08 -15.03 -26.87
CA LEU A 210 8.58 -14.22 -25.75
C LEU A 210 9.58 -13.14 -25.35
N HIS A 211 10.88 -13.41 -25.47
CA HIS A 211 11.94 -12.42 -25.31
C HIS A 211 11.83 -11.35 -26.39
N GLU A 212 11.62 -11.76 -27.64
CA GLU A 212 11.46 -10.83 -28.76
C GLU A 212 10.11 -10.11 -28.70
N ALA A 213 9.06 -10.72 -28.16
CA ALA A 213 7.79 -10.07 -27.88
C ALA A 213 7.88 -9.11 -26.68
N ILE A 214 8.64 -9.44 -25.62
CA ILE A 214 8.90 -8.54 -24.48
C ILE A 214 9.83 -7.40 -24.91
N LYS A 215 10.82 -7.67 -25.76
CA LYS A 215 11.70 -6.69 -26.37
C LYS A 215 10.89 -5.81 -27.32
N GLN A 216 10.04 -6.36 -28.18
CA GLN A 216 9.06 -5.60 -28.97
C GLN A 216 8.08 -4.84 -28.08
N CYS A 217 7.60 -5.35 -26.95
CA CYS A 217 6.73 -4.60 -26.04
C CYS A 217 7.49 -3.48 -25.30
N ARG A 218 8.75 -3.69 -24.97
CA ARG A 218 9.64 -2.74 -24.29
C ARG A 218 10.16 -1.67 -25.26
N ASP A 219 10.41 -2.06 -26.49
CA ASP A 219 10.74 -1.19 -27.62
C ASP A 219 9.46 -0.44 -28.01
N ASN A 220 8.28 -1.06 -28.12
CA ASN A 220 6.99 -0.37 -28.28
C ASN A 220 6.63 0.56 -27.10
N ALA A 221 7.05 0.24 -25.87
CA ALA A 221 6.85 1.11 -24.70
C ALA A 221 7.85 2.28 -24.65
N LYS A 222 9.04 2.13 -25.24
CA LYS A 222 10.04 3.20 -25.40
C LYS A 222 9.88 4.00 -26.72
N ASP A 223 9.31 3.39 -27.76
CA ASP A 223 9.07 3.91 -29.11
C ASP A 223 7.61 4.25 -29.41
N ASN A 224 6.73 4.32 -28.40
CA ASN A 224 5.43 5.00 -28.53
C ASN A 224 5.56 6.54 -28.63
N GLY A 225 6.62 7.03 -29.27
CA GLY A 225 6.51 8.23 -30.08
C GLY A 225 5.76 7.84 -31.34
N ILE A 226 4.50 8.26 -31.47
CA ILE A 226 3.93 8.42 -32.81
C ILE A 226 4.98 9.21 -33.60
N LYS A 227 5.59 8.57 -34.61
CA LYS A 227 6.54 9.25 -35.49
C LYS A 227 5.71 10.24 -36.27
N TRP A 228 5.73 11.49 -35.80
CA TRP A 228 5.15 12.60 -36.51
C TRP A 228 5.95 12.77 -37.79
N THR A 229 5.29 12.62 -38.94
CA THR A 229 5.95 12.91 -40.22
C THR A 229 6.27 14.42 -40.29
N GLU A 230 7.16 14.81 -41.20
CA GLU A 230 7.44 16.23 -41.42
C GLU A 230 6.20 16.96 -41.95
N SER A 231 5.35 16.29 -42.74
CA SER A 231 4.07 16.84 -43.22
C SER A 231 3.10 17.09 -42.08
N GLU A 232 2.92 16.14 -41.17
CA GLU A 232 2.06 16.31 -39.98
C GLU A 232 2.61 17.39 -39.04
N THR A 233 3.94 17.44 -38.87
CA THR A 233 4.58 18.49 -38.05
C THR A 233 4.39 19.86 -38.69
N THR A 234 4.52 19.97 -40.01
CA THR A 234 4.29 21.21 -40.77
C THR A 234 2.84 21.65 -40.64
N ARG A 235 1.89 20.73 -40.76
CA ARG A 235 0.48 21.02 -40.59
C ARG A 235 0.14 21.51 -39.18
N ILE A 236 0.76 20.93 -38.15
CA ILE A 236 0.65 21.45 -36.77
C ILE A 236 1.22 22.88 -36.65
N ARG A 237 2.30 23.21 -37.37
CA ARG A 237 2.84 24.59 -37.41
C ARG A 237 1.82 25.55 -38.03
N GLU A 238 1.10 25.15 -39.08
CA GLU A 238 0.05 25.94 -39.72
C GLU A 238 -1.16 26.15 -38.80
N ILE A 239 -1.67 25.08 -38.16
CA ILE A 239 -2.73 25.17 -37.15
C ILE A 239 -2.34 26.14 -36.03
N LEU A 240 -1.06 26.12 -35.61
CA LEU A 240 -0.54 27.07 -34.63
C LEU A 240 -0.37 28.50 -35.18
N LYS A 241 -0.29 28.73 -36.49
CA LYS A 241 -0.31 30.08 -37.08
C LYS A 241 -1.75 30.60 -37.19
N GLU A 242 -2.72 29.74 -37.47
CA GLU A 242 -4.12 30.12 -37.69
C GLU A 242 -4.92 30.27 -36.38
N HIS A 243 -4.68 29.37 -35.42
CA HIS A 243 -5.59 29.18 -34.28
C HIS A 243 -4.97 29.39 -32.90
N TYR A 244 -3.68 29.72 -32.83
CA TYR A 244 -3.02 30.04 -31.56
C TYR A 244 -3.27 31.51 -31.17
N LYS A 245 -3.72 31.73 -29.94
CA LYS A 245 -3.79 33.06 -29.32
C LYS A 245 -2.73 33.16 -28.21
N PRO A 246 -2.02 34.30 -28.08
CA PRO A 246 -1.06 34.50 -26.99
C PRO A 246 -1.67 34.15 -25.62
N GLY A 247 -1.04 33.21 -24.90
CA GLY A 247 -1.51 32.75 -23.59
C GLY A 247 -2.61 31.68 -23.61
N SER A 248 -3.16 31.30 -24.76
CA SER A 248 -4.17 30.23 -24.87
C SER A 248 -3.95 29.34 -26.10
N ILE A 249 -3.50 28.11 -25.84
CA ILE A 249 -3.28 27.06 -26.86
C ILE A 249 -4.54 26.19 -27.08
N ARG A 250 -5.63 26.43 -26.35
CA ARG A 250 -6.81 25.54 -26.32
C ARG A 250 -7.48 25.36 -27.67
N LEU A 251 -7.60 26.42 -28.46
CA LEU A 251 -8.24 26.37 -29.77
C LEU A 251 -7.39 25.56 -30.76
N ALA A 252 -6.09 25.83 -30.83
CA ALA A 252 -5.15 25.05 -31.64
C ALA A 252 -5.12 23.55 -31.26
N ILE A 253 -5.17 23.21 -29.96
CA ILE A 253 -5.28 21.80 -29.53
C ILE A 253 -6.60 21.19 -29.99
N LYS A 254 -7.72 21.92 -29.89
CA LYS A 254 -9.04 21.42 -30.30
C LYS A 254 -9.06 21.12 -31.80
N VAL A 255 -8.56 22.04 -32.63
CA VAL A 255 -8.47 21.89 -34.09
C VAL A 255 -7.55 20.72 -34.44
N ALA A 256 -6.33 20.69 -33.90
CA ALA A 256 -5.39 19.60 -34.15
C ALA A 256 -5.91 18.23 -33.68
N THR A 257 -6.65 18.17 -32.57
CA THR A 257 -7.24 16.89 -32.10
C THR A 257 -8.36 16.41 -33.03
N ALA A 258 -9.09 17.32 -33.67
CA ALA A 258 -10.10 16.98 -34.66
C ALA A 258 -9.46 16.54 -35.98
N GLU A 259 -8.37 17.20 -36.39
CA GLU A 259 -7.68 16.93 -37.66
C GLU A 259 -6.84 15.63 -37.60
N PHE A 260 -6.19 15.35 -36.47
CA PHE A 260 -5.44 14.10 -36.23
C PHE A 260 -6.25 13.14 -35.34
N ALA A 261 -7.50 12.87 -35.73
CA ALA A 261 -8.42 12.02 -34.96
C ALA A 261 -7.98 10.56 -34.88
N ASP A 262 -7.13 10.12 -35.83
CA ASP A 262 -6.44 8.82 -35.86
C ASP A 262 -5.39 8.67 -34.74
N LYS A 263 -4.95 9.79 -34.14
CA LYS A 263 -3.93 9.81 -33.08
C LYS A 263 -4.55 10.04 -31.70
N PRO A 264 -4.01 9.39 -30.64
CA PRO A 264 -4.41 9.67 -29.26
C PRO A 264 -4.35 11.16 -28.90
N LYS A 265 -5.46 11.71 -28.41
CA LYS A 265 -5.60 13.12 -28.00
C LYS A 265 -4.46 13.64 -27.13
N ILE A 266 -3.96 12.83 -26.20
CA ILE A 266 -2.84 13.20 -25.31
C ILE A 266 -1.55 13.44 -26.12
N LYS A 267 -1.31 12.64 -27.16
CA LYS A 267 -0.13 12.74 -28.02
C LYS A 267 -0.22 13.96 -28.94
N VAL A 268 -1.40 14.21 -29.53
CA VAL A 268 -1.66 15.44 -30.31
C VAL A 268 -1.43 16.67 -29.43
N MET A 269 -2.00 16.70 -28.22
CA MET A 269 -1.80 17.80 -27.26
C MET A 269 -0.31 18.02 -26.92
N THR A 270 0.45 16.94 -26.72
CA THR A 270 1.88 17.00 -26.40
C THR A 270 2.68 17.57 -27.57
N LYS A 271 2.42 17.10 -28.80
CA LYS A 271 3.09 17.59 -30.02
C LYS A 271 2.75 19.05 -30.30
N VAL A 272 1.48 19.45 -30.21
CA VAL A 272 1.07 20.85 -30.37
C VAL A 272 1.78 21.74 -29.34
N SER A 273 1.95 21.26 -28.10
CA SER A 273 2.67 21.99 -27.06
C SER A 273 4.18 22.09 -27.33
N SER A 274 4.83 21.00 -27.77
CA SER A 274 6.26 21.00 -28.10
C SER A 274 6.55 21.87 -29.31
N THR A 275 5.76 21.76 -30.38
CA THR A 275 5.91 22.57 -31.61
C THR A 275 5.65 24.04 -31.33
N ARG A 276 4.67 24.40 -30.48
CA ARG A 276 4.50 25.79 -30.00
C ARG A 276 5.75 26.28 -29.29
N ASN A 277 6.32 25.47 -28.40
CA ASN A 277 7.52 25.86 -27.67
C ASN A 277 8.69 26.11 -28.62
N GLU A 278 8.91 25.23 -29.60
CA GLU A 278 9.96 25.39 -30.59
C GLU A 278 9.79 26.64 -31.45
N LEU A 279 8.57 26.89 -31.94
CA LEU A 279 8.28 28.06 -32.77
C LEU A 279 8.42 29.37 -32.00
N TYR A 280 7.89 29.46 -30.78
CA TYR A 280 7.64 30.77 -30.15
C TYR A 280 8.35 31.01 -28.82
N LEU A 281 8.80 29.97 -28.10
CA LEU A 281 9.25 30.09 -26.70
C LEU A 281 10.64 29.51 -26.42
N LYS A 282 11.22 28.80 -27.39
CA LYS A 282 12.56 28.22 -27.31
C LYS A 282 13.57 29.27 -27.83
N PRO A 283 14.68 29.50 -27.09
CA PRO A 283 15.75 30.34 -27.60
C PRO A 283 16.42 29.61 -28.76
N SER A 284 16.17 30.10 -29.98
CA SER A 284 16.72 29.60 -31.23
C SER A 284 17.34 30.77 -31.97
N LYS A 285 18.29 30.52 -32.89
CA LYS A 285 18.92 31.59 -33.69
C LYS A 285 17.89 32.51 -34.35
N HIS A 286 16.79 31.94 -34.84
CA HIS A 286 15.69 32.69 -35.45
C HIS A 286 14.94 33.58 -34.43
N ASN A 287 14.51 32.99 -33.31
CA ASN A 287 13.76 33.74 -32.29
C ASN A 287 14.61 34.79 -31.59
N GLU A 288 15.90 34.53 -31.41
CA GLU A 288 16.87 35.48 -30.87
C GLU A 288 17.07 36.66 -31.81
N ALA A 289 17.35 36.42 -33.09
CA ALA A 289 17.50 37.48 -34.09
C ALA A 289 16.23 38.32 -34.23
N LYS A 290 15.06 37.67 -34.23
CA LYS A 290 13.77 38.37 -34.27
C LYS A 290 13.55 39.20 -33.00
N MET A 291 13.77 38.62 -31.81
CA MET A 291 13.61 39.33 -30.53
C MET A 291 14.55 40.53 -30.45
N ARG A 292 15.82 40.38 -30.87
CA ARG A 292 16.80 41.47 -30.87
C ARG A 292 16.34 42.64 -31.73
N ARG A 293 15.95 42.38 -32.99
CA ARG A 293 15.41 43.42 -33.89
C ARG A 293 14.20 44.13 -33.30
N LEU A 294 13.30 43.39 -32.65
CA LEU A 294 12.10 43.97 -32.03
C LEU A 294 12.45 44.83 -30.81
N VAL A 295 13.41 44.41 -29.99
CA VAL A 295 13.90 45.21 -28.85
C VAL A 295 14.65 46.45 -29.32
N GLU A 296 15.46 46.35 -30.38
CA GLU A 296 16.14 47.50 -31.01
C GLU A 296 15.14 48.51 -31.61
N THR A 297 14.02 48.02 -32.17
CA THR A 297 13.01 48.86 -32.83
C THR A 297 11.99 49.46 -31.86
N HIS A 298 11.61 48.74 -30.80
CA HIS A 298 10.52 49.13 -29.91
C HIS A 298 10.94 49.33 -28.44
N GLY A 299 12.23 49.22 -28.13
CA GLY A 299 12.71 49.20 -26.75
C GLY A 299 12.18 48.00 -25.96
N GLU A 300 12.11 48.10 -24.64
CA GLU A 300 11.56 47.07 -23.75
C GLU A 300 10.02 47.08 -23.65
N ASP A 301 9.31 47.46 -24.72
CA ASP A 301 7.85 47.33 -24.79
C ASP A 301 7.44 45.87 -25.00
N TRP A 302 7.44 45.10 -23.90
CA TRP A 302 7.14 43.68 -23.91
C TRP A 302 5.72 43.35 -24.38
N VAL A 303 4.78 44.29 -24.28
CA VAL A 303 3.41 44.10 -24.76
C VAL A 303 3.42 44.09 -26.29
N ARG A 304 4.02 45.12 -26.89
CA ARG A 304 4.15 45.24 -28.35
C ARG A 304 5.01 44.12 -28.95
N ILE A 305 6.17 43.84 -28.34
CA ILE A 305 7.04 42.72 -28.73
C ILE A 305 6.30 41.38 -28.61
N GLY A 306 5.52 41.19 -27.54
CA GLY A 306 4.70 40.00 -27.34
C GLY A 306 3.69 39.79 -28.47
N VAL A 307 3.00 40.85 -28.89
CA VAL A 307 2.06 40.80 -30.03
C VAL A 307 2.77 40.36 -31.32
N GLU A 308 3.91 40.95 -31.64
CA GLU A 308 4.66 40.64 -32.88
C GLU A 308 5.33 39.24 -32.88
N MET A 309 5.64 38.73 -31.69
CA MET A 309 6.10 37.36 -31.49
C MET A 309 4.98 36.35 -31.25
N ARG A 310 3.72 36.80 -31.21
CA ARG A 310 2.54 36.00 -30.89
C ARG A 310 2.64 35.28 -29.54
N ILE A 311 3.27 35.90 -28.55
CA ILE A 311 3.44 35.39 -27.18
C ILE A 311 2.98 36.45 -26.17
N THR A 312 2.76 36.05 -24.92
CA THR A 312 2.42 37.05 -23.87
C THR A 312 3.64 37.91 -23.53
N ALA A 313 3.42 39.12 -23.02
CA ALA A 313 4.50 40.02 -22.60
C ALA A 313 5.49 39.35 -21.62
N ASN A 314 4.97 38.61 -20.64
CA ASN A 314 5.80 37.85 -19.70
C ASN A 314 6.61 36.75 -20.40
N GLN A 315 6.05 36.10 -21.43
CA GLN A 315 6.80 35.12 -22.22
C GLN A 315 7.89 35.77 -23.08
N ALA A 316 7.63 36.94 -23.65
CA ALA A 316 8.63 37.71 -24.40
C ALA A 316 9.80 38.12 -23.50
N GLN A 317 9.51 38.68 -22.32
CA GLN A 317 10.53 39.04 -21.33
C GLN A 317 11.37 37.82 -20.90
N ASN A 318 10.73 36.67 -20.64
CA ASN A 318 11.44 35.45 -20.28
C ASN A 318 12.26 34.85 -21.42
N LEU A 319 11.78 34.96 -22.67
CA LEU A 319 12.52 34.54 -23.85
C LEU A 319 13.73 35.43 -24.08
N TRP A 320 13.59 36.75 -23.94
CA TRP A 320 14.71 37.70 -23.99
C TRP A 320 15.79 37.37 -22.96
N ARG A 321 15.41 37.16 -21.68
CA ARG A 321 16.36 36.75 -20.63
C ARG A 321 17.12 35.46 -20.97
N LYS A 322 16.43 34.48 -21.56
CA LYS A 322 17.05 33.21 -21.97
C LYS A 322 17.98 33.38 -23.17
N CYS A 323 17.61 34.21 -24.14
CA CYS A 323 18.45 34.57 -25.28
C CYS A 323 19.69 35.35 -24.85
N ALA A 324 19.54 36.34 -23.96
CA ALA A 324 20.65 37.10 -23.40
C ALA A 324 21.64 36.21 -22.61
N GLN A 325 21.14 35.22 -21.85
CA GLN A 325 21.99 34.26 -21.13
C GLN A 325 22.83 33.36 -22.05
N LEU A 326 22.38 33.07 -23.28
CA LEU A 326 23.14 32.25 -24.23
C LEU A 326 24.39 32.96 -24.77
N HIS A 327 24.39 34.29 -24.82
CA HIS A 327 25.53 35.08 -25.29
C HIS A 327 26.67 35.20 -24.26
N ILE A 328 26.35 35.07 -22.97
CA ILE A 328 27.31 35.23 -21.88
C ILE A 328 27.92 33.87 -21.50
N THR A 329 27.32 32.76 -21.97
CA THR A 329 27.81 31.41 -21.68
C THR A 329 29.10 31.06 -22.42
N THR A 330 30.21 31.03 -21.69
CA THR A 330 31.48 30.49 -22.19
C THR A 330 31.57 28.98 -21.89
N PRO A 331 32.13 28.15 -22.80
CA PRO A 331 32.27 26.71 -22.56
C PRO A 331 33.42 26.38 -21.60
N ALA A 332 34.54 27.11 -21.67
CA ALA A 332 35.74 26.87 -20.87
C ALA A 332 35.67 27.57 -19.52
N TRP A 333 36.06 26.88 -18.44
CA TRP A 333 36.12 27.46 -17.09
C TRP A 333 37.42 28.24 -16.91
N THR A 334 37.34 29.48 -16.46
CA THR A 334 38.53 30.23 -16.02
C THR A 334 38.82 29.95 -14.54
N GLU A 335 40.05 30.19 -14.10
CA GLU A 335 40.41 29.95 -12.69
C GLU A 335 39.63 30.86 -11.73
N ASP A 336 39.34 32.10 -12.13
CA ASP A 336 38.52 33.03 -11.33
C ASP A 336 37.07 32.53 -11.16
N GLU A 337 36.47 31.99 -12.23
CA GLU A 337 35.13 31.38 -12.16
C GLU A 337 35.11 30.17 -11.23
N VAL A 338 36.18 29.35 -11.28
CA VAL A 338 36.36 28.19 -10.41
C VAL A 338 36.55 28.63 -8.96
N GLU A 339 37.32 29.70 -8.71
CA GLU A 339 37.55 30.25 -7.38
C GLU A 339 36.28 30.83 -6.75
N ILE A 340 35.44 31.49 -7.55
CA ILE A 340 34.09 31.92 -7.13
C ILE A 340 33.26 30.70 -6.70
N LEU A 341 33.34 29.58 -7.44
CA LEU A 341 32.66 28.35 -7.05
C LEU A 341 33.23 27.71 -5.79
N ARG A 342 34.57 27.70 -5.59
CA ARG A 342 35.20 27.23 -4.35
C ARG A 342 34.71 28.03 -3.15
N LYS A 343 34.67 29.37 -3.26
CA LYS A 343 34.09 30.27 -2.24
C LYS A 343 32.61 29.99 -2.00
N CYS A 344 31.83 29.75 -3.06
CA CYS A 344 30.42 29.37 -2.93
C CYS A 344 30.25 28.03 -2.18
N ILE A 345 31.10 27.03 -2.46
CA ILE A 345 31.09 25.75 -1.74
C ILE A 345 31.42 25.95 -0.26
N LYS A 346 32.50 26.69 0.03
CA LYS A 346 32.95 26.99 1.40
C LYS A 346 31.86 27.71 2.21
N ASN A 347 31.11 28.61 1.56
CA ASN A 347 30.07 29.40 2.19
C ASN A 347 28.65 28.77 2.11
N GLY A 348 28.51 27.53 1.64
CA GLY A 348 27.22 26.83 1.56
C GLY A 348 26.22 27.41 0.53
N ILE A 349 26.69 28.17 -0.45
CA ILE A 349 25.86 28.84 -1.46
C ILE A 349 25.49 27.85 -2.58
N GLY A 350 24.19 27.72 -2.89
CA GLY A 350 23.67 26.80 -3.91
C GLY A 350 23.95 27.21 -5.36
N SER A 351 23.85 26.24 -6.29
CA SER A 351 24.24 26.37 -7.71
C SER A 351 23.49 27.46 -8.48
N SER A 352 22.25 27.80 -8.10
CA SER A 352 21.49 28.89 -8.72
C SER A 352 22.11 30.26 -8.41
N LYS A 353 22.52 30.50 -7.16
CA LYS A 353 23.17 31.75 -6.75
C LYS A 353 24.63 31.79 -7.23
N ALA A 354 25.31 30.64 -7.25
CA ALA A 354 26.64 30.51 -7.82
C ALA A 354 26.68 30.84 -9.33
N SER A 355 25.69 30.39 -10.12
CA SER A 355 25.56 30.73 -11.54
C SER A 355 25.39 32.24 -11.78
N ARG A 356 24.68 32.95 -10.88
CA ARG A 356 24.58 34.42 -10.95
C ARG A 356 25.89 35.12 -10.61
N LEU A 357 26.64 34.61 -9.63
CA LEU A 357 27.93 35.17 -9.22
C LEU A 357 29.03 34.94 -10.26
N VAL A 358 29.02 33.78 -10.92
CA VAL A 358 29.92 33.46 -12.02
C VAL A 358 29.55 34.26 -13.27
N GLY A 359 28.26 34.50 -13.51
CA GLY A 359 27.75 35.35 -14.59
C GLY A 359 27.83 34.73 -16.00
N THR A 360 28.81 33.86 -16.24
CA THR A 360 29.16 33.27 -17.54
C THR A 360 28.79 31.79 -17.68
N LYS A 361 28.11 31.20 -16.68
CA LYS A 361 27.80 29.76 -16.65
C LYS A 361 26.35 29.49 -16.27
N LEU A 362 25.74 28.48 -16.89
CA LEU A 362 24.41 27.99 -16.52
C LEU A 362 24.42 27.31 -15.16
N ILE A 363 23.25 27.29 -14.50
CA ILE A 363 23.02 26.60 -13.21
C ILE A 363 23.49 25.15 -13.27
N ALA A 364 23.18 24.44 -14.36
CA ALA A 364 23.58 23.04 -14.54
C ALA A 364 25.11 22.88 -14.63
N ASN A 365 25.79 23.80 -15.31
CA ASN A 365 27.25 23.77 -15.45
C ASN A 365 27.92 24.05 -14.10
N CYS A 366 27.44 25.05 -13.34
CA CYS A 366 27.93 25.33 -11.98
C CYS A 366 27.68 24.15 -11.03
N ALA A 367 26.50 23.51 -11.09
CA ALA A 367 26.21 22.34 -10.28
C ALA A 367 27.19 21.19 -10.54
N ASN A 368 27.48 20.90 -11.82
CA ASN A 368 28.43 19.86 -12.21
C ASN A 368 29.86 20.20 -11.78
N MET A 369 30.31 21.44 -11.96
CA MET A 369 31.67 21.85 -11.58
C MET A 369 31.86 21.89 -10.06
N MET A 370 30.90 22.41 -9.31
CA MET A 370 30.94 22.37 -7.83
C MET A 370 31.02 20.92 -7.31
N GLN A 371 30.33 19.98 -7.97
CA GLN A 371 30.44 18.57 -7.61
C GLN A 371 31.82 17.99 -7.91
N ARG A 372 32.47 18.39 -9.01
CA ARG A 372 33.86 18.01 -9.33
C ARG A 372 34.85 18.57 -8.32
N LEU A 373 34.72 19.85 -7.96
CA LEU A 373 35.61 20.51 -6.99
C LEU A 373 35.51 19.86 -5.59
N ARG A 374 34.29 19.52 -5.15
CA ARG A 374 34.08 18.77 -3.91
C ARG A 374 34.77 17.41 -3.91
N LYS A 375 34.87 16.76 -5.06
CA LYS A 375 35.57 15.48 -5.21
C LYS A 375 37.09 15.68 -5.26
N SER A 376 37.59 16.69 -5.98
CA SER A 376 39.04 16.94 -6.13
C SER A 376 39.72 17.40 -4.84
N GLU A 377 39.06 18.25 -4.04
CA GLU A 377 39.59 18.70 -2.74
C GLU A 377 39.55 17.59 -1.67
N GLN A 378 38.70 16.57 -1.83
CA GLN A 378 38.69 15.37 -0.98
C GLN A 378 39.75 14.33 -1.38
N THR A 379 40.24 14.35 -2.63
CA THR A 379 41.16 13.32 -3.14
C THR A 379 42.63 13.49 -2.75
N GLY A 380 43.04 14.58 -2.10
CA GLY A 380 44.43 14.80 -1.66
C GLY A 380 44.88 13.97 -0.44
N ARG A 381 43.95 13.32 0.28
CA ARG A 381 44.30 12.55 1.50
C ARG A 381 43.76 11.11 1.56
N LEU A 382 42.89 10.67 0.65
CA LEU A 382 42.05 9.48 0.89
C LEU A 382 42.05 8.40 -0.22
N ASN A 383 42.86 8.54 -1.27
CA ASN A 383 42.78 7.65 -2.44
C ASN A 383 43.61 6.36 -2.39
N LEU A 384 44.27 6.01 -1.28
CA LEU A 384 45.19 4.86 -1.26
C LEU A 384 44.55 3.50 -0.90
N HIS A 385 43.30 3.41 -0.44
CA HIS A 385 42.77 2.09 -0.05
C HIS A 385 41.31 1.82 -0.41
N ARG A 386 41.03 1.69 -1.70
CA ARG A 386 39.70 1.29 -2.20
C ARG A 386 39.46 -0.21 -2.29
N SER A 387 40.47 -1.07 -2.16
CA SER A 387 40.32 -2.52 -2.46
C SER A 387 40.71 -3.50 -1.36
N GLN A 388 41.57 -3.16 -0.39
CA GLN A 388 41.95 -4.10 0.69
C GLN A 388 41.65 -3.52 2.08
N TRP A 389 40.85 -4.27 2.85
CA TRP A 389 40.57 -4.02 4.27
C TRP A 389 41.37 -5.02 5.09
N SER A 390 42.23 -4.54 5.99
CA SER A 390 42.96 -5.40 6.92
C SER A 390 41.99 -6.00 7.95
N SER A 391 42.36 -7.15 8.54
CA SER A 391 41.59 -7.74 9.65
C SER A 391 41.47 -6.80 10.85
N ALA A 392 42.52 -6.00 11.12
CA ALA A 392 42.53 -4.97 12.14
C ALA A 392 41.51 -3.85 11.83
N ASP A 393 41.46 -3.35 10.59
CA ASP A 393 40.52 -2.32 10.17
C ASP A 393 39.07 -2.81 10.24
N LYS A 394 38.82 -4.07 9.86
CA LYS A 394 37.51 -4.72 9.96
C LYS A 394 37.04 -4.80 11.42
N THR A 395 37.93 -5.23 12.32
CA THR A 395 37.64 -5.36 13.76
C THR A 395 37.40 -3.99 14.39
N ARG A 396 38.26 -3.01 14.08
CA ARG A 396 38.16 -1.65 14.60
C ARG A 396 36.91 -0.93 14.12
N LEU A 397 36.48 -1.15 12.87
CA LEU A 397 35.19 -0.67 12.36
C LEU A 397 34.01 -1.23 13.18
N MET A 398 34.00 -2.53 13.47
CA MET A 398 32.94 -3.14 14.28
C MET A 398 32.91 -2.58 15.71
N VAL A 399 34.07 -2.38 16.34
CA VAL A 399 34.16 -1.81 17.70
C VAL A 399 33.68 -0.35 17.72
N LEU A 400 34.14 0.48 16.79
CA LEU A 400 33.78 1.90 16.72
C LEU A 400 32.28 2.12 16.45
N VAL A 401 31.68 1.25 15.61
CA VAL A 401 30.23 1.28 15.38
C VAL A 401 29.46 0.83 16.62
N SER A 402 29.92 -0.21 17.32
CA SER A 402 29.27 -0.72 18.54
C SER A 402 29.40 0.20 19.75
N ALA A 403 30.43 1.06 19.79
CA ALA A 403 30.65 2.04 20.86
C ALA A 403 29.91 3.38 20.63
N SER A 404 29.34 3.59 19.44
CA SER A 404 28.66 4.83 19.08
C SER A 404 27.20 4.84 19.52
N ASP A 405 26.73 5.97 20.03
CA ASP A 405 25.37 6.12 20.54
C ASP A 405 24.32 5.99 19.40
N SER A 406 23.31 5.16 19.64
CA SER A 406 22.45 4.53 18.61
C SER A 406 21.60 5.48 17.75
N ARG A 407 21.53 6.77 18.09
CA ARG A 407 20.69 7.74 17.36
C ARG A 407 21.41 8.43 16.20
N THR A 408 22.75 8.40 16.18
CA THR A 408 23.55 8.96 15.09
C THR A 408 24.92 8.31 15.09
N ILE A 409 25.11 7.23 14.31
CA ILE A 409 26.47 6.75 14.03
C ILE A 409 27.21 7.90 13.34
N ASP A 410 28.20 8.49 14.03
CA ASP A 410 29.03 9.54 13.47
C ASP A 410 30.03 8.92 12.49
N TRP A 411 29.53 8.71 11.28
CA TRP A 411 30.34 8.17 10.18
C TRP A 411 31.52 9.07 9.85
N ALA A 412 31.47 10.37 10.16
CA ALA A 412 32.59 11.27 9.94
C ALA A 412 33.70 11.01 10.97
N HIS A 413 33.35 10.79 12.23
CA HIS A 413 34.30 10.36 13.26
C HIS A 413 34.92 8.99 12.93
N ILE A 414 34.10 7.99 12.59
CA ILE A 414 34.57 6.64 12.23
C ILE A 414 35.48 6.66 10.98
N SER A 415 35.12 7.46 9.98
CA SER A 415 35.92 7.69 8.77
C SER A 415 37.28 8.29 9.11
N LYS A 416 37.31 9.26 10.03
CA LYS A 416 38.55 9.89 10.52
C LYS A 416 39.43 8.91 11.30
N GLU A 417 38.85 8.12 12.20
CA GLU A 417 39.56 7.13 13.03
C GLU A 417 40.16 5.99 12.20
N LEU A 418 39.46 5.55 11.15
CA LEU A 418 39.93 4.46 10.29
C LEU A 418 40.79 4.96 9.11
N GLY A 419 40.86 6.28 8.88
CA GLY A 419 41.51 6.84 7.69
C GLY A 419 40.86 6.38 6.37
N ARG A 420 39.57 6.04 6.39
CA ARG A 420 38.82 5.49 5.24
C ARG A 420 37.67 6.42 4.86
N GLU A 421 37.25 6.43 3.60
CA GLU A 421 36.07 7.20 3.17
C GLU A 421 34.79 6.76 3.91
N ILE A 422 33.94 7.71 4.28
CA ILE A 422 32.61 7.46 4.88
C ILE A 422 31.81 6.41 4.10
N ASN A 423 31.81 6.50 2.76
CA ASN A 423 31.09 5.55 1.92
C ASN A 423 31.71 4.16 1.95
N ALA A 424 33.04 4.04 2.07
CA ALA A 424 33.72 2.75 2.21
C ALA A 424 33.38 2.09 3.56
N CYS A 425 33.39 2.85 4.66
CA CYS A 425 32.97 2.36 5.99
C CYS A 425 31.51 1.90 5.98
N ARG A 426 30.61 2.68 5.37
CA ARG A 426 29.18 2.35 5.22
C ARG A 426 28.93 1.11 4.36
N LEU A 427 29.78 0.86 3.37
CA LEU A 427 29.62 -0.26 2.45
C LEU A 427 30.22 -1.56 3.01
N MET A 428 31.30 -1.45 3.79
CA MET A 428 31.95 -2.58 4.45
C MET A 428 31.18 -3.09 5.67
N TYR A 429 30.56 -2.21 6.47
CA TYR A 429 29.83 -2.61 7.67
C TYR A 429 28.74 -3.68 7.42
N PRO A 430 27.85 -3.55 6.41
CA PRO A 430 26.89 -4.60 6.08
C PRO A 430 27.53 -5.93 5.63
N ILE A 431 28.71 -5.88 5.01
CA ILE A 431 29.45 -7.08 4.57
C ILE A 431 30.01 -7.81 5.77
N LEU A 432 30.64 -7.10 6.71
CA LEU A 432 31.12 -7.67 7.97
C LEU A 432 29.99 -8.21 8.83
N ASN A 433 28.84 -7.53 8.84
CA ASN A 433 27.66 -8.03 9.54
C ASN A 433 27.16 -9.35 8.92
N ARG A 434 27.22 -9.51 7.59
CA ARG A 434 26.93 -10.78 6.91
C ARG A 434 27.98 -11.86 7.19
N GLU A 435 29.27 -11.51 7.20
CA GLU A 435 30.36 -12.43 7.56
C GLU A 435 30.20 -12.93 9.01
N ASN A 436 29.82 -12.04 9.93
CA ASN A 436 29.52 -12.41 11.32
C ASN A 436 28.29 -13.32 11.43
N ASN A 437 27.22 -13.04 10.67
CA ASN A 437 26.05 -13.93 10.60
C ASN A 437 26.41 -15.35 10.12
N ASN A 438 27.38 -15.48 9.19
CA ASN A 438 27.89 -16.78 8.75
C ASN A 438 28.71 -17.51 9.83
N ARG A 439 29.41 -16.77 10.70
CA ARG A 439 30.09 -17.34 11.89
C ARG A 439 29.05 -17.80 12.92
N LEU A 440 28.04 -16.97 13.18
CA LEU A 440 26.98 -17.24 14.15
C LEU A 440 26.13 -18.46 13.79
N LEU A 441 25.97 -18.77 12.49
CA LEU A 441 25.28 -19.98 12.02
C LEU A 441 25.84 -21.28 12.64
N ARG A 442 27.14 -21.34 12.96
CA ARG A 442 27.76 -22.51 13.62
C ARG A 442 27.30 -22.75 15.05
N TYR A 443 26.73 -21.73 15.69
CA TYR A 443 26.24 -21.78 17.06
C TYR A 443 24.71 -21.97 17.14
N THR A 444 24.03 -22.08 15.99
CA THR A 444 22.57 -22.22 15.93
C THR A 444 22.10 -23.46 16.67
N ASP A 445 22.75 -24.61 16.46
CA ASP A 445 22.34 -25.88 17.07
C ASP A 445 22.54 -25.87 18.59
N ALA A 446 23.66 -25.32 19.06
CA ALA A 446 23.93 -25.15 20.49
C ALA A 446 22.91 -24.20 21.15
N THR A 447 22.58 -23.10 20.48
CA THR A 447 21.57 -22.15 20.96
C THR A 447 20.18 -22.78 20.99
N ASN A 448 19.80 -23.55 19.97
CA ASN A 448 18.53 -24.26 19.91
C ASN A 448 18.42 -25.33 21.00
N ALA A 449 19.48 -26.09 21.23
CA ALA A 449 19.51 -27.13 22.25
C ALA A 449 19.35 -26.55 23.65
N GLU A 450 20.02 -25.44 23.95
CA GLU A 450 19.91 -24.76 25.23
C GLU A 450 18.53 -24.10 25.42
N ALA A 451 18.02 -23.43 24.40
CA ALA A 451 16.67 -22.87 24.38
C ALA A 451 15.60 -23.95 24.65
N ARG A 452 15.72 -25.10 23.98
CA ARG A 452 14.84 -26.26 24.17
C ARG A 452 14.94 -26.82 25.59
N ARG A 453 16.15 -27.01 26.10
CA ARG A 453 16.40 -27.53 27.46
C ARG A 453 15.74 -26.65 28.52
N GLN A 454 15.88 -25.33 28.41
CA GLN A 454 15.25 -24.39 29.34
C GLN A 454 13.72 -24.42 29.23
N TYR A 455 13.19 -24.41 28.00
CA TYR A 455 11.75 -24.45 27.77
C TYR A 455 11.10 -25.74 28.30
N GLU A 456 11.73 -26.90 28.08
CA GLU A 456 11.25 -28.19 28.60
C GLU A 456 11.27 -28.25 30.14
N GLN A 457 12.19 -27.52 30.79
CA GLN A 457 12.32 -27.50 32.25
C GLN A 457 11.43 -26.45 32.94
N ARG A 458 11.27 -25.27 32.33
CA ARG A 458 10.71 -24.08 32.98
C ARG A 458 9.50 -23.48 32.23
N SER A 459 9.20 -23.94 31.03
CA SER A 459 8.23 -23.32 30.10
C SER A 459 8.53 -21.86 29.72
N GLU A 460 9.74 -21.38 30.04
CA GLU A 460 10.25 -20.05 29.72
C GLU A 460 11.75 -20.15 29.41
N ILE A 461 12.28 -19.18 28.65
CA ILE A 461 13.69 -19.13 28.26
C ILE A 461 14.33 -17.88 28.84
N ASP A 462 15.37 -18.08 29.64
CA ASP A 462 16.25 -17.01 30.11
C ASP A 462 17.39 -16.85 29.10
N TRP A 463 17.25 -15.82 28.26
CA TRP A 463 18.22 -15.55 27.21
C TRP A 463 19.60 -15.12 27.74
N ALA A 464 19.68 -14.54 28.94
CA ALA A 464 20.97 -14.21 29.55
C ALA A 464 21.69 -15.49 30.02
N GLN A 465 20.96 -16.45 30.56
CA GLN A 465 21.53 -17.77 30.89
C GLN A 465 21.91 -18.55 29.63
N ALA A 466 21.06 -18.53 28.60
CA ALA A 466 21.36 -19.19 27.32
C ALA A 466 22.60 -18.60 26.65
N SER A 467 22.78 -17.28 26.73
CA SER A 467 23.94 -16.60 26.16
C SER A 467 25.25 -16.97 26.86
N GLN A 468 25.23 -17.07 28.19
CA GLN A 468 26.37 -17.54 28.98
C GLN A 468 26.76 -18.98 28.63
N ALA A 469 25.77 -19.88 28.47
CA ALA A 469 26.01 -21.28 28.15
C ALA A 469 26.62 -21.49 26.75
N VAL A 470 26.19 -20.69 25.77
CA VAL A 470 26.66 -20.82 24.37
C VAL A 470 27.90 -19.96 24.09
N GLY A 471 28.23 -19.01 24.98
CA GLY A 471 29.35 -18.09 24.80
C GLY A 471 29.09 -17.00 23.76
N LEU A 472 27.83 -16.58 23.62
CA LEU A 472 27.39 -15.49 22.73
C LEU A 472 26.74 -14.37 23.56
N SER A 473 26.49 -13.22 22.94
CA SER A 473 25.62 -12.21 23.56
C SER A 473 24.15 -12.63 23.50
N GLU A 474 23.34 -12.13 24.43
CA GLU A 474 21.89 -12.38 24.47
C GLU A 474 21.22 -12.09 23.13
N ARG A 475 21.59 -10.95 22.53
CA ARG A 475 21.12 -10.53 21.22
C ARG A 475 21.49 -11.53 20.12
N GLU A 476 22.72 -12.03 20.09
CA GLU A 476 23.15 -13.00 19.08
C GLU A 476 22.38 -14.32 19.21
N CYS A 477 22.17 -14.80 20.44
CA CYS A 477 21.32 -15.97 20.70
C CYS A 477 19.89 -15.76 20.18
N LEU A 478 19.29 -14.60 20.47
CA LEU A 478 17.97 -14.22 19.97
C LEU A 478 17.92 -14.18 18.44
N GLU A 479 18.96 -13.70 17.77
CA GLU A 479 19.00 -13.58 16.31
C GLU A 479 19.12 -14.92 15.58
N ILE A 480 19.81 -15.90 16.16
CA ILE A 480 20.07 -17.20 15.51
C ILE A 480 19.16 -18.33 15.95
N CYS A 481 18.55 -18.25 17.14
CA CYS A 481 17.69 -19.32 17.65
C CYS A 481 16.48 -19.56 16.75
N GLN A 482 16.35 -20.80 16.29
CA GLN A 482 15.29 -21.32 15.43
C GLN A 482 14.23 -22.11 16.20
N PHE A 483 14.43 -22.33 17.49
CA PHE A 483 13.46 -22.99 18.34
C PHE A 483 12.17 -22.15 18.44
N ASP A 484 11.04 -22.75 18.08
CA ASP A 484 9.75 -22.08 17.89
C ASP A 484 8.58 -22.76 18.61
N VAL A 485 8.82 -23.88 19.28
CA VAL A 485 7.80 -24.64 20.02
C VAL A 485 7.20 -23.78 21.13
N GLY A 486 5.88 -23.71 21.18
CA GLY A 486 5.16 -23.01 22.25
C GLY A 486 5.07 -21.49 22.10
N LYS A 487 5.56 -20.91 21.00
CA LYS A 487 5.37 -19.50 20.70
C LYS A 487 3.89 -19.16 20.58
N THR A 488 3.51 -18.03 21.17
CA THR A 488 2.14 -17.52 21.11
C THR A 488 1.83 -16.92 19.73
N ARG A 489 0.57 -16.98 19.30
CA ARG A 489 0.09 -16.32 18.09
C ARG A 489 -0.55 -14.98 18.47
N TRP A 490 -0.26 -13.92 17.72
CA TRP A 490 -1.02 -12.68 17.83
C TRP A 490 -2.01 -12.57 16.69
N ILE A 491 -3.29 -12.58 17.05
CA ILE A 491 -4.36 -12.24 16.12
C ILE A 491 -4.77 -10.82 16.42
N TYR A 492 -4.50 -9.91 15.48
CA TYR A 492 -4.96 -8.53 15.60
C TYR A 492 -6.49 -8.49 15.47
N ASP A 493 -7.16 -8.10 16.56
CA ASP A 493 -8.58 -7.81 16.60
C ASP A 493 -8.81 -6.34 16.99
N PRO A 494 -9.33 -5.48 16.10
CA PRO A 494 -9.57 -4.08 16.43
C PRO A 494 -10.51 -3.86 17.63
N ASP A 495 -11.27 -4.88 18.05
CA ASP A 495 -12.22 -4.78 19.16
C ASP A 495 -11.61 -5.15 20.51
N THR A 496 -10.54 -5.95 20.55
CA THR A 496 -10.00 -6.53 21.79
C THR A 496 -8.48 -6.43 21.91
N PHE A 497 -7.78 -6.02 20.86
CA PHE A 497 -6.32 -6.01 20.85
C PHE A 497 -5.75 -4.88 21.72
N SER A 498 -4.93 -5.24 22.70
CA SER A 498 -4.16 -4.28 23.52
C SER A 498 -2.83 -3.92 22.85
N TRP A 499 -2.51 -2.64 22.83
CA TRP A 499 -1.25 -2.12 22.30
C TRP A 499 -0.06 -2.30 23.26
N ASP A 500 -0.27 -2.72 24.51
CA ASP A 500 0.80 -2.79 25.52
C ASP A 500 1.91 -3.76 25.11
N THR A 501 1.55 -4.94 24.62
CA THR A 501 2.51 -5.95 24.18
C THR A 501 3.22 -5.53 22.88
N ALA A 502 2.52 -4.82 21.99
CA ALA A 502 3.11 -4.23 20.78
C ALA A 502 4.07 -3.05 21.12
N ASN A 503 3.80 -2.32 22.19
CA ASN A 503 4.68 -1.27 22.70
C ASN A 503 5.96 -1.86 23.31
N LYS A 504 5.88 -2.99 24.02
CA LYS A 504 7.07 -3.75 24.48
C LYS A 504 7.95 -4.17 23.30
N MET A 505 7.34 -4.71 22.24
CA MET A 505 8.04 -5.04 20.99
C MET A 505 8.75 -3.81 20.39
N THR A 506 8.07 -2.66 20.38
CA THR A 506 8.65 -1.40 19.89
C THR A 506 9.83 -0.95 20.74
N GLY A 507 9.76 -1.11 22.07
CA GLY A 507 10.88 -0.83 22.99
C GLY A 507 12.09 -1.67 22.67
N PHE A 508 11.90 -2.99 22.52
CA PHE A 508 12.97 -3.93 22.14
C PHE A 508 13.58 -3.58 20.77
N ILE A 509 12.75 -3.31 19.76
CA ILE A 509 13.22 -2.92 18.42
C ILE A 509 14.04 -1.63 18.49
N LYS A 510 13.59 -0.62 19.24
CA LYS A 510 14.32 0.65 19.36
C LYS A 510 15.66 0.50 20.07
N ALA A 511 15.73 -0.36 21.08
CA ALA A 511 16.96 -0.60 21.84
C ALA A 511 17.99 -1.41 21.04
N ASN A 512 17.54 -2.41 20.28
CA ASN A 512 18.43 -3.37 19.62
C ASN A 512 18.61 -3.14 18.11
N TYR A 513 17.63 -2.53 17.44
CA TYR A 513 17.63 -2.29 15.99
C TYR A 513 17.35 -0.80 15.67
N PRO A 514 18.23 0.11 16.08
CA PRO A 514 18.09 1.53 15.77
C PRO A 514 18.18 1.77 14.26
N SER A 515 17.38 2.69 13.73
CA SER A 515 17.42 3.06 12.31
C SER A 515 18.82 3.56 11.90
N PRO A 516 19.39 3.13 10.76
CA PRO A 516 18.77 2.38 9.65
C PRO A 516 18.97 0.86 9.73
N THR A 517 19.41 0.31 10.87
CA THR A 517 19.69 -1.12 11.02
C THR A 517 18.43 -1.94 10.72
N PRO A 518 18.51 -2.92 9.79
CA PRO A 518 17.39 -3.81 9.52
C PRO A 518 17.00 -4.56 10.79
N VAL A 519 15.70 -4.59 11.09
CA VAL A 519 15.17 -5.33 12.23
C VAL A 519 15.25 -6.83 11.94
N ASN A 520 15.90 -7.59 12.82
CA ASN A 520 15.83 -9.05 12.77
C ASN A 520 14.57 -9.52 13.51
N TYR A 521 13.49 -9.77 12.76
CA TYR A 521 12.22 -10.19 13.36
C TYR A 521 12.26 -11.56 14.03
N ARG A 522 13.29 -12.38 13.78
CA ARG A 522 13.52 -13.62 14.55
C ARG A 522 13.90 -13.32 15.99
N ALA A 523 14.80 -12.36 16.21
CA ALA A 523 15.14 -11.91 17.55
C ALA A 523 13.94 -11.29 18.27
N VAL A 524 13.13 -10.51 17.55
CA VAL A 524 11.88 -9.95 18.10
C VAL A 524 10.92 -11.08 18.47
N SER A 525 10.75 -12.08 17.60
CA SER A 525 9.92 -13.27 17.84
C SER A 525 10.39 -14.08 19.05
N ASN A 526 11.70 -14.27 19.20
CA ASN A 526 12.30 -15.00 20.30
C ASN A 526 12.20 -14.24 21.63
N TYR A 527 12.40 -12.92 21.61
CA TYR A 527 12.27 -12.07 22.78
C TYR A 527 10.82 -11.95 23.25
N MET A 528 9.88 -11.77 22.31
CA MET A 528 8.46 -11.67 22.63
C MET A 528 7.79 -13.03 22.89
N TRP A 529 8.47 -14.13 22.55
CA TRP A 529 7.92 -15.49 22.50
C TRP A 529 6.62 -15.59 21.67
N VAL A 530 6.65 -14.99 20.48
CA VAL A 530 5.52 -14.85 19.56
C VAL A 530 5.94 -15.29 18.16
N ASP A 531 5.03 -15.83 17.36
CA ASP A 531 5.32 -16.20 15.96
C ASP A 531 5.91 -15.03 15.17
N ILE A 532 6.90 -15.33 14.34
CA ILE A 532 7.65 -14.32 13.59
C ILE A 532 6.76 -13.54 12.61
N ASN A 533 5.80 -14.19 11.97
CA ASN A 533 4.91 -13.52 11.01
C ASN A 533 3.98 -12.55 11.73
N ASP A 534 3.55 -12.91 12.94
CA ASP A 534 2.68 -12.07 13.76
C ASP A 534 3.44 -10.84 14.28
N CYS A 535 4.72 -10.99 14.63
CA CYS A 535 5.61 -9.86 14.97
C CYS A 535 5.80 -8.91 13.77
N ILE A 536 6.01 -9.46 12.56
CA ILE A 536 6.12 -8.67 11.32
C ILE A 536 4.82 -7.91 11.07
N HIS A 537 3.68 -8.60 11.15
CA HIS A 537 2.37 -7.99 10.96
C HIS A 537 2.12 -6.87 11.97
N MET A 538 2.44 -7.09 13.25
CA MET A 538 2.28 -6.06 14.27
C MET A 538 3.21 -4.86 14.06
N ALA A 539 4.43 -5.10 13.59
CA ALA A 539 5.36 -4.03 13.25
C ALA A 539 4.88 -3.19 12.06
N MET A 540 4.22 -3.81 11.07
CA MET A 540 3.53 -3.10 9.99
C MET A 540 2.38 -2.25 10.53
N LEU A 541 1.52 -2.83 11.40
CA LEU A 541 0.42 -2.11 12.04
C LEU A 541 0.92 -0.89 12.82
N LEU A 542 2.00 -1.03 13.59
CA LEU A 542 2.65 0.07 14.32
C LEU A 542 3.27 1.12 13.41
N ARG A 543 3.55 0.83 12.13
CA ARG A 543 3.98 1.85 11.15
C ARG A 543 2.79 2.55 10.47
N GLY A 544 1.56 2.21 10.85
CA GLY A 544 0.35 2.71 10.20
C GLY A 544 0.09 2.06 8.84
N GLU A 545 0.62 0.86 8.63
CA GLU A 545 0.32 -0.02 7.50
C GLU A 545 -0.75 -1.01 7.97
N ILE A 546 -2.00 -0.79 7.54
CA ILE A 546 -3.12 -1.64 7.92
C ILE A 546 -3.68 -2.32 6.69
N GLU A 547 -3.97 -3.61 6.83
CA GLU A 547 -4.74 -4.35 5.83
C GLU A 547 -6.23 -3.99 5.98
N TRP A 548 -6.84 -3.50 4.91
CA TRP A 548 -8.22 -3.02 4.97
C TRP A 548 -9.22 -4.15 4.78
N THR A 549 -9.59 -4.80 5.89
CA THR A 549 -10.57 -5.89 5.88
C THR A 549 -12.02 -5.39 5.98
N ASP A 550 -12.98 -6.26 5.67
CA ASP A 550 -14.40 -5.95 5.88
C ASP A 550 -14.75 -5.73 7.35
N LYS A 551 -14.08 -6.43 8.29
CA LYS A 551 -14.24 -6.23 9.73
C LYS A 551 -13.79 -4.82 10.15
N ILE A 552 -12.59 -4.39 9.74
CA ILE A 552 -12.09 -3.03 10.00
C ILE A 552 -13.03 -1.99 9.37
N SER A 553 -13.53 -2.26 8.16
CA SER A 553 -14.48 -1.38 7.50
C SER A 553 -15.80 -1.21 8.27
N ALA A 554 -16.36 -2.33 8.75
CA ALA A 554 -17.61 -2.32 9.52
C ALA A 554 -17.42 -1.53 10.82
N ARG A 555 -16.29 -1.75 11.50
CA ARG A 555 -15.93 -1.04 12.72
C ARG A 555 -15.77 0.47 12.50
N ILE A 556 -15.08 0.89 11.44
CA ILE A 556 -14.98 2.32 11.09
C ILE A 556 -16.37 2.93 10.87
N ALA A 557 -17.26 2.20 10.18
CA ALA A 557 -18.61 2.69 9.92
C ALA A 557 -19.46 2.83 11.19
N GLU A 558 -19.34 1.88 12.11
CA GLU A 558 -19.98 1.92 13.43
C GLU A 558 -19.45 3.08 14.29
N LEU A 559 -18.13 3.21 14.43
CA LEU A 559 -17.53 4.30 15.21
C LEU A 559 -17.88 5.67 14.61
N ARG A 560 -17.97 5.76 13.28
CA ARG A 560 -18.45 6.97 12.60
C ARG A 560 -19.93 7.25 12.83
N SER A 561 -20.80 6.24 12.90
CA SER A 561 -22.22 6.46 13.21
C SER A 561 -22.44 6.88 14.65
N GLN A 562 -21.55 6.47 15.57
CA GLN A 562 -21.48 6.94 16.95
C GLN A 562 -20.90 8.36 17.10
N GLY A 563 -20.50 9.01 16.00
CA GLY A 563 -20.02 10.40 16.00
C GLY A 563 -18.51 10.59 16.19
N MET A 564 -17.73 9.51 16.35
CA MET A 564 -16.29 9.56 16.60
C MET A 564 -15.51 10.16 15.42
N LYS A 565 -14.54 11.06 15.67
CA LYS A 565 -13.75 11.70 14.60
C LYS A 565 -12.75 10.71 13.97
N PHE A 566 -12.37 10.92 12.70
CA PHE A 566 -11.43 10.03 12.02
C PHE A 566 -10.06 9.91 12.70
N LYS A 567 -9.62 10.98 13.39
CA LYS A 567 -8.40 10.97 14.22
C LYS A 567 -8.48 9.96 15.37
N ASP A 568 -9.63 9.88 16.01
CA ASP A 568 -9.81 9.02 17.18
C ASP A 568 -9.98 7.57 16.72
N ILE A 569 -10.74 7.36 15.63
CA ILE A 569 -10.87 6.06 14.97
C ILE A 569 -9.50 5.56 14.48
N SER A 570 -8.67 6.43 13.89
CA SER A 570 -7.35 6.01 13.41
C SER A 570 -6.47 5.56 14.56
N ARG A 571 -6.49 6.27 15.69
CA ARG A 571 -5.75 5.89 16.91
C ARG A 571 -6.23 4.59 17.53
N GLN A 572 -7.53 4.27 17.48
CA GLN A 572 -8.04 2.98 17.95
C GLN A 572 -7.54 1.83 17.07
N LEU A 573 -7.48 2.03 15.75
CA LEU A 573 -7.05 1.01 14.80
C LEU A 573 -5.53 0.84 14.72
N SER A 574 -4.77 1.91 14.92
CA SER A 574 -3.32 1.82 15.12
C SER A 574 -2.76 3.16 15.65
N PRO A 575 -1.78 3.13 16.57
CA PRO A 575 -1.24 4.34 17.19
C PRO A 575 -0.70 5.35 16.18
N ASN A 576 -0.12 4.84 15.08
CA ASN A 576 0.53 5.64 14.04
C ASN A 576 -0.26 5.69 12.72
N LEU A 577 -1.51 5.19 12.71
CA LEU A 577 -2.36 5.29 11.54
C LEU A 577 -2.86 6.73 11.35
N HIS A 578 -2.57 7.31 10.19
CA HIS A 578 -2.98 8.68 9.87
C HIS A 578 -4.48 8.75 9.55
N GLU A 579 -5.17 9.75 10.10
CA GLU A 579 -6.62 9.99 9.90
C GLU A 579 -7.06 10.05 8.42
N ASN A 580 -6.21 10.59 7.54
CA ASN A 580 -6.48 10.70 6.12
C ASN A 580 -6.60 9.34 5.45
N LYS A 581 -5.86 8.32 5.90
CA LYS A 581 -5.97 6.96 5.36
C LYS A 581 -7.35 6.36 5.70
N VAL A 582 -7.78 6.49 6.96
CA VAL A 582 -9.12 6.05 7.42
C VAL A 582 -10.23 6.81 6.71
N SER A 583 -10.12 8.14 6.62
CA SER A 583 -11.11 8.98 5.95
C SER A 583 -11.19 8.66 4.45
N ALA A 584 -10.07 8.49 3.77
CA ALA A 584 -10.03 8.14 2.35
C ALA A 584 -10.66 6.76 2.12
N PHE A 585 -10.30 5.76 2.93
CA PHE A 585 -10.87 4.42 2.86
C PHE A 585 -12.39 4.44 3.09
N TYR A 586 -12.84 5.07 4.18
CA TYR A 586 -14.27 5.21 4.51
C TYR A 586 -15.05 5.90 3.40
N ARG A 587 -14.53 7.03 2.88
CA ARG A 587 -15.14 7.76 1.77
C ARG A 587 -15.14 6.93 0.49
N ASN A 588 -14.08 6.20 0.17
CA ASN A 588 -14.02 5.36 -1.03
C ASN A 588 -15.03 4.21 -0.96
N LYS A 589 -15.18 3.54 0.19
CA LYS A 589 -16.16 2.46 0.36
C LYS A 589 -17.60 2.97 0.32
N ILE A 590 -17.88 4.14 0.92
CA ILE A 590 -19.19 4.78 0.85
C ILE A 590 -19.47 5.37 -0.53
N ASN A 591 -18.48 5.97 -1.18
CA ASN A 591 -18.60 6.52 -2.53
C ASN A 591 -18.80 5.39 -3.54
N GLN A 592 -18.08 4.28 -3.45
CA GLN A 592 -18.32 3.10 -4.29
C GLN A 592 -19.76 2.59 -4.14
N LYS A 593 -20.34 2.60 -2.92
CA LYS A 593 -21.76 2.31 -2.70
C LYS A 593 -22.71 3.41 -3.23
N LEU A 594 -22.33 4.69 -3.15
CA LEU A 594 -23.08 5.83 -3.70
C LEU A 594 -23.05 5.91 -5.24
N TYR A 595 -22.05 5.31 -5.88
CA TYR A 595 -21.89 5.24 -7.34
C TYR A 595 -22.19 3.85 -7.93
N SER A 596 -22.56 2.86 -7.11
CA SER A 596 -23.02 1.55 -7.61
C SER A 596 -24.27 1.76 -8.48
N PRO A 597 -24.33 1.27 -9.72
CA PRO A 597 -25.47 1.50 -10.60
C PRO A 597 -26.77 1.06 -9.92
N ILE A 598 -27.76 1.96 -9.86
CA ILE A 598 -29.13 1.56 -9.52
C ILE A 598 -29.78 0.96 -10.74
N SER A 599 -30.55 -0.10 -10.53
CA SER A 599 -31.39 -0.65 -11.57
C SER A 599 -32.36 0.40 -12.09
N ASP A 600 -32.71 0.34 -13.37
CA ASP A 600 -33.59 1.31 -13.99
C ASP A 600 -35.01 1.24 -13.40
N GLU A 601 -35.45 0.08 -12.90
CA GLU A 601 -36.75 -0.03 -12.22
C GLU A 601 -36.77 0.84 -10.95
N ASN A 602 -35.71 0.79 -10.15
CA ASN A 602 -35.60 1.59 -8.94
C ASN A 602 -35.51 3.10 -9.25
N LYS A 603 -34.85 3.49 -10.35
CA LYS A 603 -34.85 4.90 -10.83
C LYS A 603 -36.26 5.38 -11.12
N GLN A 604 -36.99 4.59 -11.92
CA GLN A 604 -38.34 4.93 -12.33
C GLN A 604 -39.31 4.93 -11.15
N LEU A 605 -39.14 4.01 -10.19
CA LEU A 605 -39.97 3.96 -8.99
C LEU A 605 -39.75 5.19 -8.10
N ILE A 606 -38.49 5.60 -7.88
CA ILE A 606 -38.18 6.82 -7.11
C ILE A 606 -38.81 8.04 -7.78
N ARG A 607 -38.69 8.19 -9.10
CA ARG A 607 -39.29 9.31 -9.85
C ARG A 607 -40.81 9.31 -9.71
N ARG A 608 -41.47 8.20 -10.03
CA ARG A 608 -42.94 8.06 -9.92
C ARG A 608 -43.47 8.39 -8.53
N LEU A 609 -42.79 7.95 -7.47
CA LEU A 609 -43.21 8.22 -6.09
C LEU A 609 -42.94 9.67 -5.67
N LEU A 610 -41.87 10.30 -6.17
CA LEU A 610 -41.65 11.74 -5.97
C LEU A 610 -42.74 12.56 -6.68
N ASP A 611 -43.01 12.26 -7.95
CA ASP A 611 -44.01 12.97 -8.75
C ASP A 611 -45.40 12.89 -8.12
N LYS A 612 -45.77 11.71 -7.58
CA LYS A 612 -47.08 11.48 -6.96
C LYS A 612 -47.26 12.15 -5.59
N HIS A 613 -46.19 12.28 -4.81
CA HIS A 613 -46.31 12.58 -3.38
C HIS A 613 -45.54 13.82 -2.91
N ALA A 614 -44.68 14.43 -3.73
CA ALA A 614 -43.88 15.60 -3.31
C ALA A 614 -44.74 16.81 -2.90
N GLU A 615 -45.92 16.98 -3.50
CA GLU A 615 -46.83 18.08 -3.17
C GLU A 615 -47.58 17.87 -1.86
N THR A 616 -47.93 16.63 -1.57
CA THR A 616 -48.83 16.26 -0.46
C THR A 616 -48.11 15.73 0.77
N MET A 617 -46.82 15.38 0.66
CA MET A 617 -46.04 14.80 1.74
C MET A 617 -44.72 15.55 1.96
N PRO A 618 -44.41 15.96 3.21
CA PRO A 618 -43.12 16.57 3.53
C PRO A 618 -41.93 15.65 3.19
N PHE A 619 -40.82 16.21 2.72
CA PHE A 619 -39.64 15.47 2.29
C PHE A 619 -39.10 14.56 3.40
N LYS A 620 -39.13 15.03 4.66
CA LYS A 620 -38.72 14.27 5.85
C LYS A 620 -39.50 12.96 6.02
N LYS A 621 -40.77 12.92 5.59
CA LYS A 621 -41.63 11.71 5.60
C LYS A 621 -41.57 10.96 4.28
N LEU A 622 -41.48 11.68 3.16
CA LEU A 622 -41.49 11.10 1.82
C LEU A 622 -40.23 10.28 1.52
N ALA A 623 -39.05 10.77 1.89
CA ALA A 623 -37.82 10.04 1.61
C ALA A 623 -37.77 8.66 2.30
N PRO A 624 -38.08 8.52 3.61
CA PRO A 624 -38.24 7.21 4.24
C PRO A 624 -39.34 6.34 3.61
N PHE A 625 -40.47 6.93 3.22
CA PHE A 625 -41.59 6.23 2.56
C PHE A 625 -41.18 5.59 1.23
N ILE A 626 -40.37 6.30 0.43
CA ILE A 626 -39.82 5.79 -0.83
C ILE A 626 -38.78 4.70 -0.56
N VAL A 627 -37.86 4.92 0.39
CA VAL A 627 -36.84 3.92 0.75
C VAL A 627 -37.45 2.60 1.19
N GLY A 628 -38.57 2.64 1.94
CA GLY A 628 -39.28 1.43 2.39
C GLY A 628 -39.86 0.56 1.27
N ARG A 629 -39.97 1.09 0.04
CA ARG A 629 -40.55 0.39 -1.14
C ARG A 629 -39.51 -0.09 -2.14
N LEU A 630 -38.23 0.15 -1.89
CA LEU A 630 -37.15 -0.31 -2.75
C LEU A 630 -36.73 -1.73 -2.33
N THR A 631 -36.68 -2.65 -3.30
CA THR A 631 -36.52 -4.10 -3.08
C THR A 631 -35.08 -4.55 -2.91
N SER A 632 -34.10 -3.68 -3.21
CA SER A 632 -32.67 -4.00 -3.15
C SER A 632 -31.84 -2.81 -2.68
N GLY A 633 -30.66 -3.07 -2.09
CA GLY A 633 -29.63 -2.08 -1.73
C GLY A 633 -29.70 -1.43 -0.34
N SER A 634 -28.71 -0.59 -0.02
CA SER A 634 -28.57 0.06 1.30
C SER A 634 -29.52 1.26 1.45
N LYS A 635 -30.35 1.25 2.51
CA LYS A 635 -31.30 2.34 2.84
C LYS A 635 -30.65 3.72 2.87
N ASN A 636 -29.44 3.82 3.46
CA ASN A 636 -28.70 5.09 3.55
C ASN A 636 -28.24 5.61 2.17
N THR A 637 -27.89 4.71 1.26
CA THR A 637 -27.51 5.06 -0.12
C THR A 637 -28.71 5.62 -0.88
N TYR A 638 -29.91 5.04 -0.71
CA TYR A 638 -31.11 5.54 -1.37
C TYR A 638 -31.58 6.89 -0.83
N MET A 639 -31.45 7.16 0.46
CA MET A 639 -31.77 8.48 1.02
C MET A 639 -31.02 9.61 0.31
N SER A 640 -29.72 9.42 0.06
CA SER A 640 -28.90 10.42 -0.65
C SER A 640 -29.30 10.56 -2.12
N ARG A 641 -29.75 9.47 -2.77
CA ARG A 641 -30.18 9.46 -4.17
C ARG A 641 -31.56 10.10 -4.35
N ILE A 642 -32.51 9.77 -3.48
CA ILE A 642 -33.84 10.38 -3.44
C ILE A 642 -33.70 11.90 -3.24
N ALA A 643 -32.80 12.34 -2.35
CA ALA A 643 -32.49 13.76 -2.19
C ALA A 643 -31.96 14.41 -3.48
N SER A 644 -31.11 13.72 -4.25
CA SER A 644 -30.63 14.21 -5.55
C SER A 644 -31.72 14.26 -6.62
N TYR A 645 -32.66 13.31 -6.65
CA TYR A 645 -33.81 13.36 -7.56
C TYR A 645 -34.79 14.47 -7.16
N ALA A 646 -35.06 14.61 -5.86
CA ALA A 646 -35.86 15.70 -5.31
C ALA A 646 -35.26 17.07 -5.63
N ALA A 647 -33.93 17.21 -5.60
CA ALA A 647 -33.23 18.44 -5.98
C ALA A 647 -33.58 18.94 -7.40
N SER A 648 -33.82 18.01 -8.32
CA SER A 648 -34.19 18.32 -9.71
C SER A 648 -35.71 18.45 -9.92
N HIS A 649 -36.52 18.04 -8.96
CA HIS A 649 -37.98 17.94 -9.10
C HIS A 649 -38.65 19.32 -8.97
N PRO A 650 -39.68 19.64 -9.78
CA PRO A 650 -40.29 20.97 -9.85
C PRO A 650 -40.75 21.53 -8.50
N VAL A 651 -41.44 20.72 -7.69
CA VAL A 651 -41.95 21.12 -6.37
C VAL A 651 -40.87 21.67 -5.44
N TYR A 652 -39.73 20.99 -5.33
CA TYR A 652 -38.66 21.43 -4.44
C TYR A 652 -37.87 22.61 -5.00
N LYS A 653 -37.81 22.75 -6.34
CA LYS A 653 -37.28 23.96 -6.98
C LYS A 653 -38.15 25.17 -6.64
N ALA A 654 -39.47 25.05 -6.81
CA ALA A 654 -40.41 26.11 -6.50
C ALA A 654 -40.36 26.51 -5.02
N ARG A 655 -40.26 25.54 -4.09
CA ARG A 655 -40.08 25.82 -2.65
C ARG A 655 -38.80 26.60 -2.35
N LEU A 656 -37.68 26.22 -2.97
CA LEU A 656 -36.40 26.92 -2.82
C LEU A 656 -36.42 28.33 -3.44
N GLU A 657 -37.10 28.50 -4.58
CA GLU A 657 -37.27 29.81 -5.22
C GLU A 657 -38.13 30.73 -4.36
N LYS A 658 -39.25 30.23 -3.83
CA LYS A 658 -40.12 30.95 -2.88
C LYS A 658 -39.39 31.38 -1.61
N ALA A 659 -38.51 30.53 -1.09
CA ALA A 659 -37.70 30.84 0.09
C ALA A 659 -36.62 31.91 -0.19
N GLY A 660 -36.37 32.28 -1.45
CA GLY A 660 -35.32 33.20 -1.83
C GLY A 660 -33.94 32.57 -1.65
N LYS A 661 -33.39 32.00 -2.72
CA LYS A 661 -32.09 31.31 -2.70
C LYS A 661 -30.96 32.11 -2.04
N THR A 662 -30.93 33.43 -2.25
CA THR A 662 -29.94 34.33 -1.63
C THR A 662 -30.14 34.45 -0.11
N ASN A 663 -31.39 34.55 0.36
CA ASN A 663 -31.70 34.62 1.79
C ASN A 663 -31.34 33.31 2.50
N VAL A 664 -31.68 32.17 1.90
CA VAL A 664 -31.29 30.83 2.41
C VAL A 664 -29.77 30.71 2.52
N VAL A 665 -29.01 31.19 1.52
CA VAL A 665 -27.54 31.19 1.57
C VAL A 665 -27.00 32.12 2.65
N ASN A 666 -27.58 33.30 2.82
CA ASN A 666 -27.16 34.28 3.83
C ASN A 666 -27.37 33.72 5.26
N GLN A 667 -28.53 33.12 5.53
CA GLN A 667 -28.81 32.47 6.82
C GLN A 667 -27.86 31.29 7.10
N LEU A 668 -27.51 30.51 6.09
CA LEU A 668 -26.53 29.41 6.22
C LEU A 668 -25.09 29.90 6.36
N SER A 669 -24.76 31.11 5.87
CA SER A 669 -23.41 31.68 5.94
C SER A 669 -23.18 32.48 7.23
N ALA A 670 -24.25 33.01 7.82
CA ALA A 670 -24.22 33.69 9.12
C ALA A 670 -24.16 32.71 10.31
N ASP A 671 -24.21 31.40 10.06
CA ASP A 671 -24.24 30.33 11.07
C ASP A 671 -25.37 30.47 12.13
N THR A 672 -26.37 31.32 11.87
CA THR A 672 -27.50 31.57 12.79
C THR A 672 -28.47 30.39 12.89
N THR A 673 -28.51 29.52 11.86
CA THR A 673 -29.41 28.38 11.78
C THR A 673 -28.68 27.15 11.22
N SER A 674 -28.86 25.98 11.84
CA SER A 674 -28.27 24.74 11.33
C SER A 674 -28.91 24.33 10.00
N VAL A 675 -28.12 23.72 9.10
CA VAL A 675 -28.61 23.23 7.80
C VAL A 675 -29.78 22.26 7.95
N GLN A 676 -29.81 21.49 9.03
CA GLN A 676 -30.88 20.53 9.29
C GLN A 676 -32.18 21.23 9.68
N ARG A 677 -32.11 22.24 10.55
CA ARG A 677 -33.28 23.03 10.97
C ARG A 677 -33.89 23.79 9.79
N LEU A 678 -33.04 24.43 8.98
CA LEU A 678 -33.50 25.17 7.80
C LEU A 678 -34.08 24.25 6.71
N ALA A 679 -33.54 23.03 6.57
CA ALA A 679 -34.09 22.03 5.65
C ALA A 679 -35.49 21.57 6.07
N GLU A 680 -35.73 21.45 7.38
CA GLU A 680 -37.04 21.08 7.92
C GLU A 680 -38.06 22.22 7.78
N GLU A 681 -37.65 23.45 8.04
CA GLU A 681 -38.50 24.65 7.89
C GLU A 681 -38.95 24.87 6.44
N LEU A 682 -38.03 24.71 5.49
CA LEU A 682 -38.30 24.92 4.06
C LEU A 682 -38.86 23.68 3.36
N ASP A 683 -38.99 22.57 4.09
CA ASP A 683 -39.34 21.24 3.55
C ASP A 683 -38.50 20.84 2.33
N LEU A 684 -37.18 20.97 2.48
CA LEU A 684 -36.17 20.68 1.47
C LEU A 684 -35.22 19.55 1.89
N PRO A 685 -34.60 18.83 0.94
CA PRO A 685 -33.54 17.90 1.27
C PRO A 685 -32.32 18.60 1.88
N SER A 686 -31.87 18.19 3.08
CA SER A 686 -30.69 18.82 3.73
C SER A 686 -29.40 18.74 2.88
N VAL A 687 -29.30 17.74 2.00
CA VAL A 687 -28.21 17.59 1.04
C VAL A 687 -28.21 18.71 -0.01
N LEU A 688 -29.40 19.17 -0.43
CA LEU A 688 -29.59 20.28 -1.36
C LEU A 688 -29.02 21.58 -0.77
N LEU A 689 -29.40 21.88 0.48
CA LEU A 689 -28.91 23.07 1.19
C LEU A 689 -27.39 23.01 1.42
N ARG A 690 -26.83 21.85 1.77
CA ARG A 690 -25.36 21.68 1.87
C ARG A 690 -24.66 21.92 0.54
N TYR A 691 -25.23 21.43 -0.57
CA TYR A 691 -24.68 21.64 -1.91
C TYR A 691 -24.71 23.13 -2.29
N PHE A 692 -25.84 23.81 -2.07
CA PHE A 692 -25.95 25.25 -2.33
C PHE A 692 -25.01 26.07 -1.45
N HIS A 693 -24.92 25.78 -0.15
CA HIS A 693 -23.98 26.45 0.75
C HIS A 693 -22.53 26.24 0.32
N ARG A 694 -22.13 25.04 -0.10
CA ARG A 694 -20.78 24.78 -0.65
C ARG A 694 -20.52 25.52 -1.94
N LYS A 695 -21.51 25.57 -2.84
CA LYS A 695 -21.41 26.29 -4.13
C LYS A 695 -21.36 27.80 -3.90
N ALA A 696 -22.15 28.31 -2.96
CA ALA A 696 -22.13 29.70 -2.53
C ALA A 696 -20.78 30.06 -1.89
N LYS A 697 -20.24 29.26 -0.96
CA LYS A 697 -18.87 29.47 -0.43
C LYS A 697 -17.80 29.50 -1.52
N LYS A 698 -17.95 28.71 -2.60
CA LYS A 698 -17.06 28.79 -3.77
C LYS A 698 -17.25 30.04 -4.63
N HIS A 699 -18.42 30.69 -4.58
CA HIS A 699 -18.73 31.92 -5.34
C HIS A 699 -18.53 33.22 -4.52
N ILE A 700 -18.71 33.17 -3.19
CA ILE A 700 -18.50 34.29 -2.26
C ILE A 700 -17.01 34.65 -2.19
N TYR A 701 -16.13 33.64 -2.15
CA TYR A 701 -14.69 33.86 -2.17
C TYR A 701 -14.16 33.92 -3.61
N GLN A 702 -14.05 35.13 -4.15
CA GLN A 702 -13.41 35.33 -5.44
C GLN A 702 -11.94 34.91 -5.38
N ASN A 703 -11.51 34.06 -6.32
CA ASN A 703 -10.10 33.61 -6.41
C ASN A 703 -9.14 34.73 -6.84
N LYS A 704 -9.66 35.81 -7.44
CA LYS A 704 -8.86 36.98 -7.81
C LYS A 704 -8.74 37.91 -6.61
N TRP A 705 -7.51 38.34 -6.34
CA TRP A 705 -7.22 39.38 -5.36
C TRP A 705 -7.23 40.74 -6.06
N THR A 706 -7.99 41.69 -5.52
CA THR A 706 -7.88 43.09 -5.95
C THR A 706 -6.63 43.73 -5.34
N HIS A 707 -6.26 44.91 -5.86
CA HIS A 707 -5.15 45.66 -5.31
C HIS A 707 -5.42 46.06 -3.84
N ASN A 708 -6.61 46.61 -3.56
CA ASN A 708 -7.02 47.01 -2.20
C ASN A 708 -7.02 45.83 -1.21
N GLU A 709 -7.54 44.66 -1.61
CA GLU A 709 -7.48 43.44 -0.76
C GLU A 709 -6.03 43.01 -0.47
N THR A 710 -5.13 43.20 -1.44
CA THR A 710 -3.71 42.86 -1.29
C THR A 710 -3.02 43.84 -0.32
N GLU A 711 -3.31 45.13 -0.41
CA GLU A 711 -2.80 46.16 0.52
C GLU A 711 -3.30 45.93 1.95
N GLN A 712 -4.57 45.61 2.13
CA GLN A 712 -5.13 45.28 3.45
C GLN A 712 -4.47 44.03 4.06
N LEU A 713 -4.16 43.02 3.24
CA LEU A 713 -3.40 41.84 3.69
C LEU A 713 -1.97 42.21 4.10
N ILE A 714 -1.29 43.07 3.33
CA ILE A 714 0.06 43.53 3.64
C ILE A 714 0.06 44.31 4.96
N SER A 715 -0.85 45.27 5.10
CA SER A 715 -1.02 46.06 6.33
C SER A 715 -1.32 45.17 7.53
N TYR A 716 -2.22 44.19 7.39
CA TYR A 716 -2.51 43.23 8.47
C TYR A 716 -1.27 42.43 8.88
N VAL A 717 -0.47 41.95 7.93
CA VAL A 717 0.76 41.20 8.21
C VAL A 717 1.84 42.08 8.83
N GLN A 718 1.98 43.34 8.42
CA GLN A 718 2.94 44.29 8.97
C GLN A 718 2.55 44.77 10.38
N SER A 719 1.25 44.89 10.64
CA SER A 719 0.72 45.42 11.91
C SER A 719 0.56 44.36 13.00
N ASN A 720 0.82 43.08 12.69
CA ASN A 720 0.64 41.97 13.63
C ASN A 720 1.91 41.11 13.67
N THR A 721 2.13 40.40 14.77
CA THR A 721 3.21 39.42 14.89
C THR A 721 2.69 37.99 14.69
N PRO A 722 3.49 37.08 14.11
CA PRO A 722 3.12 35.67 14.01
C PRO A 722 2.84 35.04 15.39
N PRO A 723 1.88 34.09 15.50
CA PRO A 723 1.07 33.51 14.42
C PRO A 723 -0.14 34.38 14.03
N TYR A 724 -0.29 34.63 12.73
CA TYR A 724 -1.39 35.43 12.20
C TYR A 724 -2.74 34.71 12.30
N ASN A 725 -3.77 35.40 12.80
CA ASN A 725 -5.12 34.87 12.84
C ASN A 725 -5.82 35.05 11.49
N TRP A 726 -5.61 34.10 10.57
CA TRP A 726 -6.17 34.18 9.21
C TRP A 726 -7.69 34.13 9.15
N ASN A 727 -8.35 33.53 10.15
CA ASN A 727 -9.80 33.50 10.22
C ASN A 727 -10.36 34.88 10.57
N LEU A 728 -9.74 35.58 11.54
CA LEU A 728 -10.13 36.94 11.88
C LEU A 728 -9.97 37.90 10.70
N PHE A 729 -8.82 37.87 10.02
CA PHE A 729 -8.59 38.68 8.83
C PHE A 729 -9.57 38.34 7.70
N SER A 730 -9.88 37.05 7.51
CA SER A 730 -10.88 36.59 6.54
C SER A 730 -12.27 37.14 6.84
N THR A 731 -12.66 37.19 8.11
CA THR A 731 -13.93 37.79 8.54
C THR A 731 -13.95 39.29 8.32
N GLN A 732 -12.84 40.00 8.61
CA GLN A 732 -12.72 41.45 8.40
C GLN A 732 -12.73 41.82 6.90
N LEU A 733 -12.05 41.02 6.07
CA LEU A 733 -11.98 41.25 4.63
C LEU A 733 -13.27 40.85 3.91
N GLY A 734 -13.99 39.84 4.40
CA GLY A 734 -15.30 39.38 3.90
C GLY A 734 -15.30 38.70 2.52
N SER A 735 -14.25 38.91 1.70
CA SER A 735 -14.18 38.46 0.31
C SER A 735 -13.19 37.32 0.06
N LYS A 736 -12.39 36.92 1.06
CA LYS A 736 -11.41 35.80 0.97
C LYS A 736 -11.50 34.91 2.20
N SER A 737 -11.24 33.62 2.03
CA SER A 737 -11.11 32.65 3.12
C SER A 737 -9.74 32.74 3.80
N GLY A 738 -9.63 32.33 5.06
CA GLY A 738 -8.34 32.32 5.79
C GLY A 738 -7.23 31.54 5.08
N LEU A 739 -7.57 30.42 4.43
CA LEU A 739 -6.61 29.66 3.60
C LEU A 739 -6.15 30.44 2.36
N GLN A 740 -7.04 31.19 1.71
CA GLN A 740 -6.64 32.04 0.58
C GLN A 740 -5.75 33.20 1.04
N SER A 741 -6.04 33.80 2.20
CA SER A 741 -5.21 34.87 2.79
C SER A 741 -3.83 34.35 3.17
N TYR A 742 -3.75 33.17 3.80
CA TYR A 742 -2.47 32.49 4.08
C TYR A 742 -1.67 32.23 2.80
N ASN A 743 -2.29 31.61 1.79
CA ASN A 743 -1.61 31.28 0.54
C ASN A 743 -1.13 32.54 -0.22
N LYS A 744 -1.93 33.62 -0.18
CA LYS A 744 -1.54 34.90 -0.77
C LYS A 744 -0.37 35.54 -0.01
N CYS A 745 -0.38 35.49 1.33
CA CYS A 745 0.74 35.97 2.14
C CYS A 745 2.03 35.20 1.82
N THR A 746 1.97 33.87 1.73
CA THR A 746 3.13 33.05 1.35
C THR A 746 3.65 33.44 -0.03
N TYR A 747 2.74 33.61 -1.00
CA TYR A 747 3.11 34.07 -2.34
C TYR A 747 3.76 35.46 -2.35
N LEU A 748 3.25 36.41 -1.55
CA LEU A 748 3.84 37.75 -1.45
C LEU A 748 5.23 37.71 -0.80
N LYS A 749 5.46 36.85 0.20
CA LYS A 749 6.78 36.61 0.80
C LYS A 749 7.76 36.01 -0.21
N GLU A 750 7.33 35.03 -1.00
CA GLU A 750 8.16 34.43 -2.07
C GLU A 750 8.54 35.45 -3.15
N GLN A 751 7.71 36.49 -3.35
CA GLN A 751 7.97 37.59 -4.28
C GLN A 751 8.73 38.77 -3.66
N GLY A 752 9.09 38.71 -2.38
CA GLY A 752 9.77 39.80 -1.67
C GLY A 752 8.94 41.07 -1.50
N LYS A 753 7.60 40.95 -1.48
CA LYS A 753 6.66 42.06 -1.32
C LYS A 753 6.10 42.17 0.11
N LEU A 754 6.62 41.35 1.03
CA LEU A 754 6.25 41.25 2.45
C LEU A 754 7.49 41.04 3.29
#